data_AF-A0A3M9ZIH6-F1
#
_entry.id   AF-A0A3M9ZIH6-F1
#
_cell.length_a   1.000
_cell.length_b   1.000
_cell.length_c   1.000
_cell.angle_alpha   90.00
_cell.angle_beta   90.00
_cell.angle_gamma   90.00
#
_symmetry.space_group_name_H-M   'P 1'
#
loop_
_entity.id
_entity.type
_entity.pdbx_description
1 polymer ?
#
loop_
_entity_poly.entity_id
_entity_poly.type
_entity_poly.pdbx_seq_one_letter_code
_entity_poly.pdbx_strand_id
1 'polypeptide(L)'
;MAPCALALALAMALAAALAGDAAAQGGGGDTLHSQRHTAGSEMVYIHTKHYTYIREKCRVHTSLDIMPVLHNGHRRNNPDRTFYPGDALEYRTGMGVEGCSAVKSCPVEVPEGEGECTQPRVKCSYSRRGGCRPSGFEGLAGGGPASESGKATLPTDIYGPDESYRVAKRAYAMAEVTVILHGRLYTGYHTFVSESSFPVRVLDPGLSVTLSHSPLVDAEGHTAANLDGTYYVWDPINVVHEIGYAWKEERIGTIGATHTKAHGILDLVQERTCAEASCTLSAGGIRSYDPKPIAHEYAGGSSMYNSSCAVGATLDPGGQACSEYHARHTVSYTAAVHNMATGTPIRTGEARAHSVTNATGALVVRYDPQFGEPYAYVSLADAAREEGDWAWSKRHVMAVRYLGSEGGGRDDAGAGPHEMRRALLNALDHEGRARYLAGEVDIGEDLSWNATGGPSGRDAERCTPHDAGLVEGALRLGREPASAMFTQASYGRLYLEYPISGFMVASGADTATLRNTVLTQGFGGHELRELVSYSYTYPRARFAVPASVALVGSGGPASEGSVSAVIVPTAVAGGFGATEGPSYLHDRICESATLESGDAEIANMVVSDMYPREMRVGPGDAPRADYVLNKTGVSFTDVYALAADSVAELGSNAIYEAPSSYAFSYSAAHGGQERTRNLTAAVLFTSPIVEIANIDTDNALDYAVSCPLCAHTTLQARPRAAFGEIVSVEVNGEPRPVAPCSKAHGCTVSAVKGADNEVTLANAWGGTASATVFVARPDADEGLGIDVGAAMIGVAISVAALAAWRLARHLADAAGAR
;
A
#
# COMPACT_ATOMS: atom_id res chain seq x y z
N MET A 1 18.82 24.39 22.92
CA MET A 1 20.25 24.51 23.25
C MET A 1 21.03 24.30 21.98
N ALA A 2 21.76 25.33 21.58
CA ALA A 2 22.75 25.30 20.51
C ALA A 2 24.01 24.52 20.99
N PRO A 3 25.12 24.50 20.24
CA PRO A 3 25.66 23.34 19.55
C PRO A 3 26.94 22.82 20.22
N CYS A 4 27.15 21.50 20.24
CA CYS A 4 28.42 20.89 20.64
C CYS A 4 29.07 20.20 19.43
N ALA A 5 29.55 21.01 18.48
CA ALA A 5 30.50 20.58 17.46
C ALA A 5 31.43 21.75 17.03
N LEU A 6 31.68 22.69 17.95
CA LEU A 6 32.58 23.84 17.73
C LEU A 6 33.80 23.86 18.68
N ALA A 7 34.04 22.77 19.43
CA ALA A 7 35.05 22.75 20.49
C ALA A 7 36.34 21.98 20.16
N LEU A 8 36.44 21.35 18.98
CA LEU A 8 37.70 20.71 18.54
C LEU A 8 38.40 21.42 17.36
N ALA A 9 37.76 22.43 16.76
CA ALA A 9 38.38 23.25 15.71
C ALA A 9 38.96 24.58 16.23
N LEU A 10 38.69 24.96 17.49
CA LEU A 10 39.15 26.23 18.06
C LEU A 10 40.43 26.13 18.91
N ALA A 11 40.98 24.92 19.12
CA ALA A 11 42.23 24.71 19.86
C ALA A 11 43.49 24.68 18.98
N MET A 12 43.35 24.69 17.65
CA MET A 12 44.47 24.87 16.71
C MET A 12 44.50 26.26 16.04
N ALA A 13 43.54 27.15 16.36
CA ALA A 13 43.47 28.49 15.80
C ALA A 13 44.01 29.59 16.73
N LEU A 14 44.51 29.27 17.93
CA LEU A 14 44.94 30.29 18.92
C LEU A 14 46.35 30.07 19.49
N ALA A 15 47.29 29.58 18.66
CA ALA A 15 48.71 29.52 19.00
C ALA A 15 49.64 30.17 17.94
N ALA A 16 49.10 30.93 16.99
CA ALA A 16 49.91 31.57 15.94
C ALA A 16 49.60 33.06 15.70
N ALA A 17 48.87 33.70 16.62
CA ALA A 17 48.73 35.15 16.66
C ALA A 17 49.28 35.62 18.01
N LEU A 18 50.35 36.43 17.96
CA LEU A 18 51.13 37.00 19.08
C LEU A 18 52.40 36.24 19.47
N ALA A 19 53.38 36.19 18.55
CA ALA A 19 54.78 36.49 18.85
C ALA A 19 55.57 36.57 17.54
N GLY A 20 56.27 37.68 17.29
CA GLY A 20 57.36 37.69 16.31
C GLY A 20 57.49 38.93 15.44
N ASP A 21 57.72 40.09 16.06
CA ASP A 21 58.49 41.17 15.44
C ASP A 21 59.99 40.80 15.43
N ALA A 22 60.66 41.02 14.29
CA ALA A 22 62.11 41.17 14.03
C ALA A 22 63.09 40.08 14.55
N ALA A 23 63.98 39.44 13.77
CA ALA A 23 64.83 39.97 12.70
C ALA A 23 65.53 38.86 11.84
N ALA A 24 65.69 39.16 10.54
CA ALA A 24 66.88 39.01 9.67
C ALA A 24 67.42 37.65 9.13
N GLN A 25 67.40 37.57 7.79
CA GLN A 25 68.33 36.96 6.78
C GLN A 25 68.08 35.56 6.17
N GLY A 26 67.78 35.55 4.85
CA GLY A 26 68.20 34.52 3.87
C GLY A 26 67.12 34.02 2.89
N GLY A 27 67.14 34.46 1.62
CA GLY A 27 66.15 34.24 0.53
C GLY A 27 65.77 32.78 0.18
N GLY A 28 64.70 32.49 -0.57
CA GLY A 28 63.77 33.31 -1.36
C GLY A 28 63.33 32.56 -2.64
N GLY A 29 62.03 32.54 -2.96
CA GLY A 29 61.54 32.27 -4.32
C GLY A 29 60.17 31.58 -4.48
N ASP A 30 59.06 32.30 -4.25
CA ASP A 30 57.71 31.95 -4.74
C ASP A 30 57.29 32.92 -5.86
N THR A 31 56.59 32.39 -6.87
CA THR A 31 56.10 33.12 -8.05
C THR A 31 54.60 33.41 -7.93
N LEU A 32 54.24 34.70 -8.03
CA LEU A 32 52.88 35.22 -7.88
C LEU A 32 52.42 35.86 -9.21
N HIS A 33 51.12 35.76 -9.48
CA HIS A 33 50.40 36.35 -10.60
C HIS A 33 50.92 37.74 -11.03
N SER A 34 51.15 37.90 -12.33
CA SER A 34 51.38 39.20 -12.98
C SER A 34 50.27 39.48 -13.99
N GLN A 35 49.19 40.13 -13.55
CA GLN A 35 48.52 41.10 -14.43
C GLN A 35 49.46 42.29 -14.58
N ARG A 36 49.96 42.54 -15.79
CA ARG A 36 50.72 43.76 -16.09
C ARG A 36 49.91 44.64 -17.03
N HIS A 37 49.06 45.45 -16.43
CA HIS A 37 48.53 46.64 -17.08
C HIS A 37 49.68 47.62 -17.36
N THR A 38 49.72 48.08 -18.61
CA THR A 38 50.24 49.37 -19.09
C THR A 38 51.31 50.06 -18.24
N ALA A 39 52.59 49.91 -18.64
CA ALA A 39 53.62 50.87 -18.25
C ALA A 39 53.48 52.16 -19.09
N GLY A 40 52.55 53.01 -18.68
CA GLY A 40 52.73 54.45 -18.75
C GLY A 40 53.86 54.85 -17.80
N SER A 41 54.80 55.63 -18.34
CA SER A 41 55.73 56.55 -17.66
C SER A 41 56.50 56.14 -16.39
N GLU A 42 57.83 56.25 -16.53
CA GLU A 42 58.85 56.61 -15.53
C GLU A 42 59.12 55.65 -14.35
N MET A 43 60.26 54.95 -14.44
CA MET A 43 61.12 54.73 -13.28
C MET A 43 62.59 54.89 -13.68
N VAL A 44 63.23 55.90 -13.10
CA VAL A 44 64.66 56.15 -13.10
C VAL A 44 65.21 55.58 -11.79
N TYR A 45 66.14 54.63 -11.87
CA TYR A 45 67.03 54.31 -10.75
C TYR A 45 68.48 54.48 -11.22
N ILE A 46 69.16 55.46 -10.65
CA ILE A 46 70.59 55.74 -10.82
C ILE A 46 71.26 55.57 -9.46
N HIS A 47 72.19 54.62 -9.37
CA HIS A 47 73.45 54.64 -8.61
C HIS A 47 74.09 53.25 -8.81
N THR A 48 75.16 53.03 -9.56
CA THR A 48 76.43 53.74 -9.70
C THR A 48 77.04 53.49 -11.10
N LYS A 49 77.80 54.48 -11.58
CA LYS A 49 78.45 54.64 -12.91
C LYS A 49 77.53 55.00 -14.10
N HIS A 50 77.87 56.14 -14.70
CA HIS A 50 77.15 56.99 -15.65
C HIS A 50 76.55 56.28 -16.87
N TYR A 51 75.22 56.36 -17.00
CA TYR A 51 74.50 56.16 -18.26
C TYR A 51 73.34 57.16 -18.31
N THR A 52 73.21 57.89 -19.43
CA THR A 52 72.02 58.68 -19.76
C THR A 52 71.58 58.27 -21.15
N TYR A 53 70.34 57.79 -21.29
CA TYR A 53 69.74 57.31 -22.54
C TYR A 53 68.98 58.45 -23.23
N ILE A 54 69.15 58.66 -24.54
CA ILE A 54 68.44 59.69 -25.31
C ILE A 54 67.88 59.10 -26.63
N ARG A 55 66.53 59.07 -26.76
CA ARG A 55 65.63 58.70 -27.90
C ARG A 55 65.77 57.27 -28.48
N GLU A 56 64.73 56.51 -28.86
CA GLU A 56 63.26 56.65 -29.01
C GLU A 56 62.50 55.65 -28.10
N LYS A 57 61.19 55.89 -27.83
CA LYS A 57 60.35 54.94 -27.08
C LYS A 57 59.96 53.78 -28.00
N CYS A 58 60.84 52.79 -28.17
CA CYS A 58 60.42 51.53 -28.80
C CYS A 58 59.49 50.77 -27.87
N ARG A 59 58.27 50.51 -28.36
CA ARG A 59 57.26 49.69 -27.72
C ARG A 59 56.81 48.62 -28.69
N VAL A 60 56.98 47.37 -28.29
CA VAL A 60 56.36 46.22 -28.93
C VAL A 60 55.35 45.65 -27.95
N HIS A 61 54.15 45.38 -28.44
CA HIS A 61 53.13 44.66 -27.68
C HIS A 61 52.55 43.56 -28.55
N THR A 62 52.26 42.45 -27.90
CA THR A 62 51.51 41.33 -28.46
C THR A 62 50.17 41.27 -27.73
N SER A 63 49.15 40.71 -28.38
CA SER A 63 47.89 40.34 -27.77
C SER A 63 47.53 38.91 -28.18
N LEU A 64 46.83 38.20 -27.30
CA LEU A 64 46.33 36.86 -27.53
C LEU A 64 44.93 36.74 -26.94
N ASP A 65 43.96 36.48 -27.80
CA ASP A 65 42.58 36.21 -27.42
C ASP A 65 42.25 34.75 -27.74
N ILE A 66 41.75 34.01 -26.74
CA ILE A 66 41.27 32.64 -26.91
C ILE A 66 39.76 32.66 -27.01
N MET A 67 39.25 32.08 -28.10
CA MET A 67 37.83 31.95 -28.39
C MET A 67 37.43 30.48 -28.28
N PRO A 68 36.18 30.20 -27.86
CA PRO A 68 35.70 28.85 -27.78
C PRO A 68 35.52 28.22 -29.17
N VAL A 69 35.85 26.94 -29.29
CA VAL A 69 35.55 26.16 -30.50
C VAL A 69 34.21 25.48 -30.33
N LEU A 70 33.40 25.51 -31.39
CA LEU A 70 32.11 24.84 -31.43
C LEU A 70 32.18 23.52 -32.22
N HIS A 71 31.44 22.52 -31.77
CA HIS A 71 31.12 21.31 -32.52
C HIS A 71 29.59 21.18 -32.56
N ASN A 72 28.99 21.16 -33.75
CA ASN A 72 27.54 21.13 -33.93
C ASN A 72 26.78 22.20 -33.11
N GLY A 73 27.36 23.39 -32.96
CA GLY A 73 26.78 24.49 -32.16
C GLY A 73 27.06 24.42 -30.65
N HIS A 74 27.61 23.31 -30.15
CA HIS A 74 27.97 23.12 -28.73
C HIS A 74 29.43 23.47 -28.45
N ARG A 75 29.68 24.06 -27.29
CA ARG A 75 31.01 24.50 -26.88
C ARG A 75 31.89 23.29 -26.52
N ARG A 76 33.04 23.16 -27.19
CA ARG A 76 34.03 22.09 -26.94
C ARG A 76 34.99 22.41 -25.79
N ASN A 77 34.81 23.51 -25.08
CA ASN A 77 35.73 23.95 -24.04
C ASN A 77 35.00 23.97 -22.71
N ASN A 78 35.70 23.60 -21.64
CA ASN A 78 35.12 23.65 -20.31
C ASN A 78 34.80 25.11 -19.92
N PRO A 79 33.75 25.33 -19.11
CA PRO A 79 33.38 26.67 -18.64
C PRO A 79 34.55 27.42 -17.97
N ASP A 80 35.38 26.71 -17.21
CA ASP A 80 36.55 27.22 -16.51
C ASP A 80 37.79 27.46 -17.39
N ARG A 81 37.66 27.27 -18.71
CA ARG A 81 38.75 27.37 -19.71
C ARG A 81 39.82 26.28 -19.60
N THR A 82 39.51 25.16 -18.95
CA THR A 82 40.27 23.92 -19.10
C THR A 82 39.79 23.12 -20.32
N PHE A 83 40.49 22.04 -20.64
CA PHE A 83 40.26 21.25 -21.84
C PHE A 83 40.34 19.75 -21.55
N TYR A 84 39.71 18.95 -22.39
CA TYR A 84 39.94 17.52 -22.49
C TYR A 84 40.88 17.18 -23.65
N PRO A 85 41.55 16.02 -23.63
CA PRO A 85 42.32 15.52 -24.78
C PRO A 85 41.48 15.54 -26.06
N GLY A 86 42.09 15.98 -27.17
CA GLY A 86 41.42 16.13 -28.46
C GLY A 86 40.51 17.36 -28.60
N ASP A 87 40.32 18.17 -27.55
CA ASP A 87 39.66 19.48 -27.69
C ASP A 87 40.47 20.39 -28.61
N ALA A 88 39.82 21.44 -29.09
CA ALA A 88 40.49 22.50 -29.84
C ALA A 88 40.18 23.85 -29.22
N LEU A 89 41.09 24.79 -29.45
CA LEU A 89 40.94 26.20 -29.13
C LEU A 89 41.11 27.02 -30.41
N GLU A 90 40.40 28.14 -30.49
CA GLU A 90 40.61 29.13 -31.52
C GLU A 90 41.36 30.30 -30.90
N TYR A 91 42.38 30.80 -31.60
CA TYR A 91 43.18 31.92 -31.13
C TYR A 91 43.16 33.05 -32.15
N ARG A 92 43.20 34.27 -31.64
CA ARG A 92 43.49 35.48 -32.40
C ARG A 92 44.65 36.18 -31.73
N THR A 93 45.70 36.43 -32.49
CA THR A 93 46.87 37.17 -32.01
C THR A 93 46.96 38.52 -32.70
N GLY A 94 47.47 39.49 -31.98
CA GLY A 94 47.81 40.80 -32.51
C GLY A 94 49.24 41.15 -32.16
N MET A 95 49.85 41.98 -33.00
CA MET A 95 51.13 42.61 -32.70
C MET A 95 51.06 44.07 -33.11
N GLY A 96 51.48 44.95 -32.22
CA GLY A 96 51.67 46.37 -32.50
C GLY A 96 53.07 46.83 -32.12
N VAL A 97 53.59 47.76 -32.91
CA VAL A 97 54.95 48.29 -32.78
C VAL A 97 54.92 49.80 -32.94
N GLU A 98 55.56 50.51 -32.01
CA GLU A 98 55.67 51.96 -32.02
C GLU A 98 57.13 52.35 -31.74
N GLY A 99 57.72 53.25 -32.54
CA GLY A 99 59.04 53.82 -32.28
C GLY A 99 60.23 52.83 -32.29
N CYS A 100 60.12 51.71 -33.01
CA CYS A 100 61.18 50.70 -33.13
C CYS A 100 61.83 50.71 -34.52
N SER A 101 63.13 50.42 -34.57
CA SER A 101 63.95 50.41 -35.79
C SER A 101 63.79 49.12 -36.63
N ALA A 102 63.45 47.99 -36.00
CA ALA A 102 63.18 46.71 -36.66
C ALA A 102 62.27 45.82 -35.80
N VAL A 103 61.51 44.92 -36.43
CA VAL A 103 60.66 43.92 -35.74
C VAL A 103 60.74 42.56 -36.42
N LYS A 104 60.66 41.48 -35.63
CA LYS A 104 60.46 40.10 -36.07
C LYS A 104 59.26 39.54 -35.31
N SER A 105 58.17 39.29 -36.03
CA SER A 105 57.02 38.53 -35.52
C SER A 105 57.36 37.04 -35.54
N CYS A 106 57.18 36.34 -34.42
CA CYS A 106 57.29 34.88 -34.39
C CYS A 106 55.98 34.26 -34.86
N PRO A 107 56.01 33.07 -35.52
CA PRO A 107 54.80 32.24 -35.65
C PRO A 107 54.18 32.00 -34.28
N VAL A 108 52.85 31.77 -34.24
CA VAL A 108 52.18 31.39 -33.00
C VAL A 108 52.71 30.02 -32.54
N GLU A 109 53.25 29.96 -31.33
CA GLU A 109 53.59 28.71 -30.66
C GLU A 109 52.27 28.03 -30.27
N VAL A 110 52.00 26.83 -30.78
CA VAL A 110 50.80 26.03 -30.48
C VAL A 110 51.20 24.60 -30.12
N PRO A 111 50.37 23.86 -29.36
CA PRO A 111 50.73 22.54 -28.83
C PRO A 111 51.21 21.50 -29.86
N GLU A 112 50.66 21.49 -31.07
CA GLU A 112 51.03 20.55 -32.17
C GLU A 112 51.98 21.17 -33.22
N GLY A 113 52.50 22.39 -33.00
CA GLY A 113 53.25 23.15 -34.01
C GLY A 113 54.75 23.30 -33.73
N GLU A 114 55.59 23.08 -34.74
CA GLU A 114 57.00 23.51 -34.71
C GLU A 114 57.09 25.03 -34.88
N GLY A 115 57.01 25.74 -33.75
CA GLY A 115 57.17 27.18 -33.69
C GLY A 115 58.49 27.58 -33.04
N GLU A 116 59.65 27.05 -33.48
CA GLU A 116 60.92 27.54 -32.92
C GLU A 116 61.20 28.98 -33.36
N CYS A 117 60.91 29.93 -32.47
CA CYS A 117 61.33 31.31 -32.66
C CYS A 117 62.63 31.58 -31.90
N THR A 118 63.74 31.50 -32.63
CA THR A 118 65.04 31.87 -32.06
C THR A 118 65.21 33.38 -32.01
N GLN A 119 65.76 33.86 -30.89
CA GLN A 119 66.15 35.26 -30.74
C GLN A 119 67.14 35.63 -31.86
N PRO A 120 66.86 36.68 -32.63
CA PRO A 120 67.75 37.09 -33.71
C PRO A 120 69.11 37.53 -33.16
N ARG A 121 70.19 37.10 -33.83
CA ARG A 121 71.56 37.43 -33.45
C ARG A 121 71.97 38.79 -34.00
N VAL A 122 72.34 39.71 -33.12
CA VAL A 122 72.89 41.02 -33.52
C VAL A 122 74.35 40.82 -33.91
N LYS A 123 74.65 40.79 -35.21
CA LYS A 123 76.03 40.83 -35.71
C LYS A 123 76.40 42.28 -36.02
N CYS A 124 77.28 42.89 -35.22
CA CYS A 124 77.87 44.18 -35.59
C CYS A 124 79.13 43.98 -36.43
N SER A 125 79.03 44.28 -37.72
CA SER A 125 80.21 44.50 -38.56
C SER A 125 80.62 45.98 -38.49
N TYR A 126 81.74 46.28 -37.85
CA TYR A 126 82.32 47.63 -37.87
C TYR A 126 82.94 47.89 -39.26
N SER A 127 82.25 48.66 -40.11
CA SER A 127 82.89 49.27 -41.28
C SER A 127 83.35 50.69 -40.92
N ARG A 128 84.52 51.12 -41.40
CA ARG A 128 85.14 52.42 -41.06
C ARG A 128 84.32 53.66 -41.49
N ARG A 129 83.12 53.53 -42.07
CA ARG A 129 82.23 54.66 -42.42
C ARG A 129 80.71 54.42 -42.32
N GLY A 130 80.20 53.38 -41.66
CA GLY A 130 78.74 53.19 -41.57
C GLY A 130 78.31 52.12 -40.58
N GLY A 131 77.30 52.44 -39.77
CA GLY A 131 76.88 51.76 -38.54
C GLY A 131 76.44 50.30 -38.64
N CYS A 132 76.27 49.69 -37.46
CA CYS A 132 75.87 48.29 -37.28
C CYS A 132 74.49 48.05 -37.91
N ARG A 133 74.35 47.01 -38.74
CA ARG A 133 73.06 46.53 -39.26
C ARG A 133 72.71 45.19 -38.61
N PRO A 134 71.56 45.07 -37.94
CA PRO A 134 71.13 43.77 -37.41
C PRO A 134 70.82 42.79 -38.56
N SER A 135 71.23 41.52 -38.38
CA SER A 135 70.93 40.42 -39.30
C SER A 135 69.81 39.53 -38.73
N GLY A 136 68.86 39.11 -39.56
CA GLY A 136 67.73 38.27 -39.12
C GLY A 136 66.46 39.03 -38.71
N PHE A 137 66.39 40.32 -39.05
CA PHE A 137 65.17 41.12 -39.03
C PHE A 137 64.77 41.46 -40.47
N GLU A 138 63.51 41.24 -40.83
CA GLU A 138 62.93 41.71 -42.08
C GLU A 138 62.28 43.07 -41.82
N GLY A 139 62.66 44.10 -42.59
CA GLY A 139 62.19 45.45 -42.35
C GLY A 139 60.74 45.65 -42.78
N LEU A 140 59.88 46.01 -41.83
CA LEU A 140 58.79 46.96 -42.06
C LEU A 140 59.24 48.30 -41.47
N ALA A 141 59.72 49.20 -42.33
CA ALA A 141 59.75 50.61 -41.99
C ALA A 141 58.29 51.10 -42.02
N GLY A 142 57.68 51.27 -40.85
CA GLY A 142 56.27 51.64 -40.69
C GLY A 142 55.43 50.47 -40.20
N GLY A 143 55.20 50.42 -38.89
CA GLY A 143 54.41 49.38 -38.22
C GLY A 143 52.95 49.40 -38.65
N GLY A 144 52.53 48.38 -39.41
CA GLY A 144 51.13 47.97 -39.47
C GLY A 144 50.88 46.88 -38.42
N PRO A 145 49.71 46.84 -37.78
CA PRO A 145 49.35 45.73 -36.92
C PRO A 145 49.36 44.42 -37.72
N ALA A 146 50.07 43.40 -37.23
CA ALA A 146 49.97 42.05 -37.76
C ALA A 146 48.98 41.27 -36.92
N SER A 147 47.98 40.65 -37.55
CA SER A 147 47.04 39.75 -36.87
C SER A 147 47.08 38.38 -37.50
N GLU A 148 47.22 37.35 -36.67
CA GLU A 148 47.14 35.95 -37.08
C GLU A 148 46.02 35.29 -36.28
N SER A 149 45.17 34.52 -36.95
CA SER A 149 44.13 33.71 -36.31
C SER A 149 44.24 32.28 -36.79
N GLY A 150 43.93 31.33 -35.92
CA GLY A 150 43.99 29.92 -36.23
C GLY A 150 43.31 29.06 -35.19
N LYS A 151 43.29 27.75 -35.45
CA LYS A 151 42.82 26.74 -34.51
C LYS A 151 44.00 25.88 -34.10
N ALA A 152 44.08 25.55 -32.82
CA ALA A 152 45.00 24.56 -32.31
C ALA A 152 44.19 23.39 -31.74
N THR A 153 44.46 22.18 -32.22
CA THR A 153 43.96 20.96 -31.60
C THR A 153 44.93 20.56 -30.50
N LEU A 154 44.40 20.06 -29.39
CA LEU A 154 45.21 19.56 -28.30
C LEU A 154 45.56 18.09 -28.58
N PRO A 155 46.85 17.72 -28.48
CA PRO A 155 47.28 16.36 -28.73
C PRO A 155 46.52 15.34 -27.87
N THR A 156 46.32 14.18 -28.46
CA THR A 156 45.50 13.09 -27.89
C THR A 156 46.21 12.28 -26.79
N ASP A 157 47.50 12.53 -26.60
CA ASP A 157 48.43 11.81 -25.72
C ASP A 157 48.90 12.62 -24.50
N ILE A 158 48.36 13.82 -24.29
CA ILE A 158 48.74 14.72 -23.17
C ILE A 158 48.07 14.31 -21.87
N TYR A 159 48.87 14.05 -20.83
CA TYR A 159 48.35 13.78 -19.48
C TYR A 159 49.27 14.33 -18.38
N GLY A 160 48.72 15.15 -17.49
CA GLY A 160 49.36 15.59 -16.24
C GLY A 160 49.31 17.11 -16.03
N PRO A 161 49.27 17.60 -14.76
CA PRO A 161 49.30 19.03 -14.45
C PRO A 161 50.63 19.71 -14.82
N ASP A 162 51.68 18.92 -15.09
CA ASP A 162 53.06 19.39 -15.27
C ASP A 162 53.47 19.62 -16.74
N GLU A 163 52.71 19.09 -17.71
CA GLU A 163 52.90 19.40 -19.13
C GLU A 163 52.08 20.64 -19.52
N SER A 164 52.56 21.81 -19.12
CA SER A 164 51.92 23.09 -19.48
C SER A 164 52.21 23.47 -20.92
N TYR A 165 51.38 22.98 -21.83
CA TYR A 165 51.31 23.56 -23.16
C TYR A 165 50.83 25.00 -23.05
N ARG A 166 51.35 25.86 -23.92
CA ARG A 166 50.86 27.22 -24.03
C ARG A 166 50.67 27.59 -25.49
N VAL A 167 49.66 28.40 -25.73
CA VAL A 167 49.57 29.15 -26.98
C VAL A 167 50.29 30.45 -26.74
N ALA A 168 51.33 30.77 -27.49
CA ALA A 168 52.10 31.99 -27.27
C ALA A 168 52.37 32.76 -28.57
N LYS A 169 52.18 34.07 -28.52
CA LYS A 169 52.65 35.00 -29.54
C LYS A 169 53.86 35.75 -28.98
N ARG A 170 55.00 35.60 -29.66
CA ARG A 170 56.22 36.34 -29.33
C ARG A 170 56.58 37.29 -30.46
N ALA A 171 57.10 38.46 -30.11
CA ALA A 171 57.67 39.40 -31.04
C ALA A 171 58.96 39.98 -30.47
N TYR A 172 59.97 40.09 -31.33
CA TYR A 172 61.22 40.78 -31.02
C TYR A 172 61.24 42.11 -31.76
N ALA A 173 61.49 43.21 -31.07
CA ALA A 173 61.73 44.50 -31.67
C ALA A 173 63.11 45.01 -31.30
N MET A 174 63.70 45.86 -32.14
CA MET A 174 64.96 46.53 -31.83
C MET A 174 64.82 48.03 -31.94
N ALA A 175 65.52 48.72 -31.05
CA ALA A 175 65.73 50.16 -31.14
C ALA A 175 67.23 50.44 -31.10
N GLU A 176 67.64 51.45 -31.85
CA GLU A 176 68.92 52.09 -31.63
C GLU A 176 68.87 52.82 -30.28
N VAL A 177 69.85 52.55 -29.43
CA VAL A 177 69.95 53.10 -28.09
C VAL A 177 71.32 53.72 -27.95
N THR A 178 71.34 55.04 -27.71
CA THR A 178 72.57 55.77 -27.45
C THR A 178 72.76 56.01 -25.97
N VAL A 179 73.92 55.62 -25.46
CA VAL A 179 74.29 55.75 -24.05
C VAL A 179 75.57 56.57 -23.91
N ILE A 180 75.56 57.53 -22.99
CA ILE A 180 76.74 58.33 -22.68
C ILE A 180 77.55 57.62 -21.60
N LEU A 181 78.74 57.14 -21.96
CA LEU A 181 79.71 56.49 -21.08
C LEU A 181 80.97 57.36 -21.00
N HIS A 182 81.31 57.83 -19.81
CA HIS A 182 82.50 58.69 -19.58
C HIS A 182 82.59 59.90 -20.54
N GLY A 183 81.46 60.57 -20.81
CA GLY A 183 81.41 61.75 -21.68
C GLY A 183 81.48 61.45 -23.18
N ARG A 184 81.48 60.17 -23.60
CA ARG A 184 81.39 59.75 -25.01
C ARG A 184 80.06 59.08 -25.30
N LEU A 185 79.44 59.41 -26.43
CA LEU A 185 78.25 58.68 -26.92
C LEU A 185 78.68 57.33 -27.50
N TYR A 186 78.04 56.27 -27.03
CA TYR A 186 78.10 54.94 -27.61
C TYR A 186 76.70 54.59 -28.10
N THR A 187 76.59 54.29 -29.39
CA THR A 187 75.33 53.87 -29.99
C THR A 187 75.36 52.37 -30.25
N GLY A 188 74.35 51.66 -29.76
CA GLY A 188 74.15 50.23 -29.95
C GLY A 188 72.67 49.91 -30.18
N TYR A 189 72.33 48.63 -30.35
CA TYR A 189 70.94 48.21 -30.45
C TYR A 189 70.52 47.44 -29.21
N HIS A 190 69.31 47.71 -28.72
CA HIS A 190 68.67 46.94 -27.66
C HIS A 190 67.50 46.14 -28.23
N THR A 191 67.40 44.85 -27.85
CA THR A 191 66.28 43.99 -28.23
C THR A 191 65.20 44.02 -27.16
N PHE A 192 63.99 44.41 -27.54
CA PHE A 192 62.78 44.33 -26.74
C PHE A 192 62.02 43.07 -27.13
N VAL A 193 61.46 42.38 -26.14
CA VAL A 193 60.60 41.22 -26.34
C VAL A 193 59.22 41.50 -25.76
N SER A 194 58.19 41.16 -26.51
CA SER A 194 56.83 41.07 -25.99
C SER A 194 56.32 39.66 -26.24
N GLU A 195 55.72 39.08 -25.21
CA GLU A 195 55.09 37.78 -25.27
C GLU A 195 53.71 37.86 -24.64
N SER A 196 52.72 37.31 -25.35
CA SER A 196 51.40 37.02 -24.82
C SER A 196 51.21 35.52 -24.87
N SER A 197 50.88 34.91 -23.74
CA SER A 197 50.71 33.47 -23.66
C SER A 197 49.43 33.09 -22.92
N PHE A 198 48.86 31.96 -23.32
CA PHE A 198 47.70 31.35 -22.70
C PHE A 198 48.07 29.92 -22.30
N PRO A 199 48.05 29.58 -20.99
CA PRO A 199 48.31 28.22 -20.55
C PRO A 199 47.14 27.32 -20.93
N VAL A 200 47.43 26.21 -21.59
CA VAL A 200 46.47 25.15 -21.87
C VAL A 200 46.54 24.14 -20.74
N ARG A 201 45.47 24.05 -19.95
CA ARG A 201 45.33 23.06 -18.88
C ARG A 201 44.40 21.94 -19.32
N VAL A 202 44.96 20.77 -19.56
CA VAL A 202 44.19 19.54 -19.82
C VAL A 202 43.79 18.94 -18.48
N LEU A 203 42.48 18.72 -18.29
CA LEU A 203 41.89 18.23 -17.05
C LEU A 203 41.74 16.70 -17.09
N ASP A 204 42.00 16.04 -15.96
CA ASP A 204 41.52 14.69 -15.71
C ASP A 204 40.00 14.74 -15.49
N PRO A 205 39.17 14.12 -16.36
CA PRO A 205 37.73 14.18 -16.22
C PRO A 205 37.19 13.57 -14.92
N GLY A 206 37.99 12.78 -14.17
CA GLY A 206 37.52 12.12 -12.96
C GLY A 206 36.40 11.10 -13.26
N LEU A 207 36.60 10.28 -14.29
CA LEU A 207 35.60 9.35 -14.77
C LEU A 207 35.17 8.37 -13.67
N SER A 208 33.86 8.24 -13.49
CA SER A 208 33.24 7.31 -12.55
C SER A 208 32.01 6.65 -13.18
N VAL A 209 31.66 5.47 -12.68
CA VAL A 209 30.38 4.81 -12.99
C VAL A 209 29.70 4.49 -11.68
N THR A 210 28.53 5.07 -11.46
CA THR A 210 27.69 4.76 -10.32
C THR A 210 26.64 3.75 -10.74
N LEU A 211 26.46 2.71 -9.92
CA LEU A 211 25.45 1.67 -10.13
C LEU A 211 24.47 1.67 -8.97
N SER A 212 23.19 1.55 -9.25
CA SER A 212 22.15 1.43 -8.24
C SER A 212 21.05 0.46 -8.70
N HIS A 213 20.40 -0.19 -7.74
CA HIS A 213 19.20 -0.98 -8.01
C HIS A 213 17.97 -0.10 -7.88
N SER A 214 17.11 -0.11 -8.89
CA SER A 214 15.87 0.65 -8.85
C SER A 214 14.67 -0.32 -8.89
N PRO A 215 13.83 -0.36 -7.85
CA PRO A 215 12.73 -1.31 -7.78
C PRO A 215 11.71 -1.05 -8.90
N LEU A 216 11.38 -2.10 -9.63
CA LEU A 216 10.27 -2.11 -10.59
C LEU A 216 8.99 -2.54 -9.86
N VAL A 217 7.85 -2.00 -10.29
CA VAL A 217 6.54 -2.31 -9.72
C VAL A 217 5.69 -2.93 -10.83
N ASP A 218 4.99 -4.01 -10.55
CA ASP A 218 4.10 -4.64 -11.51
C ASP A 218 2.76 -3.92 -11.67
N ALA A 219 1.93 -4.44 -12.59
CA ALA A 219 0.62 -3.92 -12.93
C ALA A 219 -0.34 -4.02 -11.74
N GLU A 220 -0.11 -4.99 -10.86
CA GLU A 220 -0.86 -5.22 -9.63
C GLU A 220 -0.38 -4.30 -8.48
N GLY A 221 0.77 -3.61 -8.64
CA GLY A 221 1.32 -2.69 -7.65
C GLY A 221 2.36 -3.33 -6.72
N HIS A 222 2.83 -4.53 -7.04
CA HIS A 222 3.80 -5.28 -6.27
C HIS A 222 5.24 -5.04 -6.79
N THR A 223 6.18 -4.85 -5.87
CA THR A 223 7.58 -4.55 -6.21
C THR A 223 8.35 -5.82 -6.58
N ALA A 224 9.23 -5.78 -7.59
CA ALA A 224 10.07 -6.89 -8.07
C ALA A 224 11.23 -7.32 -7.14
N ALA A 225 11.60 -6.51 -6.14
CA ALA A 225 12.63 -6.86 -5.14
C ALA A 225 12.02 -7.15 -3.76
N ASN A 226 12.54 -8.17 -3.06
CA ASN A 226 12.22 -8.41 -1.66
C ASN A 226 12.74 -7.24 -0.80
N LEU A 227 12.21 -7.08 0.42
CA LEU A 227 12.63 -5.99 1.29
C LEU A 227 14.07 -6.16 1.82
N ASP A 228 14.61 -7.38 1.78
CA ASP A 228 16.03 -7.67 2.05
C ASP A 228 16.96 -7.41 0.84
N GLY A 229 16.41 -6.97 -0.30
CA GLY A 229 17.15 -6.69 -1.54
C GLY A 229 17.46 -7.93 -2.39
N THR A 230 16.91 -9.10 -2.03
CA THR A 230 16.97 -10.31 -2.87
C THR A 230 15.89 -10.32 -3.95
N TYR A 231 16.05 -11.21 -4.93
CA TYR A 231 15.12 -11.40 -6.05
C TYR A 231 14.78 -12.88 -6.18
N TYR A 232 13.58 -13.20 -6.63
CA TYR A 232 13.23 -14.55 -7.05
C TYR A 232 13.50 -14.76 -8.54
N VAL A 233 13.39 -16.01 -8.98
CA VAL A 233 13.42 -16.30 -10.40
C VAL A 233 12.22 -15.66 -11.10
N TRP A 234 12.43 -15.21 -12.34
CA TRP A 234 11.51 -14.39 -13.15
C TRP A 234 11.31 -12.94 -12.67
N ASP A 235 11.85 -12.55 -11.52
CA ASP A 235 11.86 -11.15 -11.12
C ASP A 235 12.84 -10.34 -11.99
N PRO A 236 12.40 -9.20 -12.54
CA PRO A 236 13.31 -8.32 -13.24
C PRO A 236 14.25 -7.58 -12.27
N ILE A 237 15.54 -7.69 -12.51
CA ILE A 237 16.60 -6.98 -11.80
C ILE A 237 16.99 -5.77 -12.62
N ASN A 238 16.57 -4.59 -12.17
CA ASN A 238 16.92 -3.33 -12.83
C ASN A 238 18.16 -2.69 -12.21
N VAL A 239 19.21 -2.57 -13.02
CA VAL A 239 20.45 -1.87 -12.68
C VAL A 239 20.52 -0.56 -13.45
N VAL A 240 20.42 0.54 -12.71
CA VAL A 240 20.65 1.90 -13.22
C VAL A 240 22.15 2.18 -13.20
N HIS A 241 22.66 2.71 -14.31
CA HIS A 241 24.05 3.14 -14.43
C HIS A 241 24.12 4.61 -14.81
N GLU A 242 25.04 5.32 -14.16
CA GLU A 242 25.31 6.72 -14.43
C GLU A 242 26.81 6.93 -14.58
N ILE A 243 27.22 7.51 -15.71
CA ILE A 243 28.61 7.86 -15.98
C ILE A 243 28.84 9.29 -15.50
N GLY A 244 29.74 9.47 -14.53
CA GLY A 244 30.13 10.77 -13.99
C GLY A 244 31.47 11.22 -14.54
N TYR A 245 31.56 12.48 -14.98
CA TYR A 245 32.81 13.16 -15.33
C TYR A 245 32.62 14.67 -15.16
N ALA A 246 33.72 15.40 -14.99
CA ALA A 246 33.68 16.85 -14.82
C ALA A 246 33.01 17.55 -16.02
N TRP A 247 32.26 18.62 -15.76
CA TRP A 247 31.58 19.41 -16.80
C TRP A 247 30.61 18.61 -17.70
N LYS A 248 30.11 17.47 -17.23
CA LYS A 248 29.23 16.59 -18.02
C LYS A 248 28.04 17.34 -18.62
N GLU A 249 27.35 18.14 -17.81
CA GLU A 249 26.17 18.92 -18.25
C GLU A 249 26.52 19.96 -19.31
N GLU A 250 27.64 20.67 -19.16
CA GLU A 250 28.06 21.73 -20.08
C GLU A 250 28.74 21.20 -21.34
N ARG A 251 29.11 19.91 -21.34
CA ARG A 251 29.81 19.23 -22.43
C ARG A 251 28.93 18.25 -23.21
N ILE A 252 27.61 18.23 -22.93
CA ILE A 252 26.61 17.49 -23.71
C ILE A 252 26.72 17.84 -25.20
N GLY A 253 26.72 16.83 -26.06
CA GLY A 253 26.86 16.98 -27.52
C GLY A 253 28.29 17.17 -28.01
N THR A 254 29.29 17.24 -27.12
CA THR A 254 30.71 17.30 -27.47
C THR A 254 31.52 16.12 -26.95
N ILE A 255 31.06 15.47 -25.88
CA ILE A 255 31.64 14.27 -25.30
C ILE A 255 30.67 13.11 -25.42
N GLY A 256 31.15 12.00 -25.98
CA GLY A 256 30.44 10.74 -26.11
C GLY A 256 30.90 9.77 -25.03
N ALA A 257 30.05 8.79 -24.71
CA ALA A 257 30.43 7.68 -23.85
C ALA A 257 30.14 6.35 -24.53
N THR A 258 30.91 5.35 -24.16
CA THR A 258 30.72 3.96 -24.52
C THR A 258 30.79 3.13 -23.26
N HIS A 259 29.89 2.17 -23.10
CA HIS A 259 29.93 1.24 -21.99
C HIS A 259 29.81 -0.19 -22.48
N THR A 260 30.50 -1.09 -21.78
CA THR A 260 30.36 -2.53 -21.92
C THR A 260 29.88 -3.10 -20.60
N LYS A 261 29.11 -4.18 -20.69
CA LYS A 261 28.53 -4.87 -19.53
C LYS A 261 29.02 -6.29 -19.52
N ALA A 262 29.44 -6.75 -18.35
CA ALA A 262 29.64 -8.16 -18.11
C ALA A 262 28.70 -8.56 -16.97
N HIS A 263 27.78 -9.44 -17.31
CA HIS A 263 26.83 -10.10 -16.42
C HIS A 263 27.12 -11.59 -16.56
N GLY A 264 27.17 -12.32 -15.44
CA GLY A 264 27.54 -13.73 -15.46
C GLY A 264 26.51 -14.57 -16.24
N ILE A 265 25.52 -15.08 -15.53
CA ILE A 265 24.55 -16.05 -16.05
C ILE A 265 23.16 -15.42 -16.24
N LEU A 266 22.95 -14.23 -15.67
CA LEU A 266 21.71 -13.50 -15.87
C LEU A 266 21.51 -13.11 -17.33
N ASP A 267 20.28 -13.25 -17.81
CA ASP A 267 19.89 -12.86 -19.15
C ASP A 267 19.64 -11.35 -19.20
N LEU A 268 20.32 -10.64 -20.09
CA LEU A 268 20.00 -9.24 -20.38
C LEU A 268 18.74 -9.21 -21.26
N VAL A 269 17.59 -8.94 -20.64
CA VAL A 269 16.29 -8.93 -21.33
C VAL A 269 16.07 -7.60 -22.04
N GLN A 270 16.49 -6.50 -21.41
CA GLN A 270 16.34 -5.18 -22.00
C GLN A 270 17.43 -4.22 -21.53
N GLU A 271 17.81 -3.33 -22.44
CA GLU A 271 18.67 -2.19 -22.17
C GLU A 271 18.05 -0.90 -22.69
N ARG A 272 18.20 0.18 -21.93
CA ARG A 272 17.94 1.54 -22.37
C ARG A 272 19.16 2.41 -22.06
N THR A 273 19.69 3.04 -23.11
CA THR A 273 20.72 4.07 -23.02
C THR A 273 20.08 5.40 -23.38
N CYS A 274 20.36 6.42 -22.58
CA CYS A 274 19.67 7.70 -22.69
C CYS A 274 20.64 8.78 -23.18
N ALA A 275 20.20 9.48 -24.22
CA ALA A 275 20.89 10.61 -24.83
C ALA A 275 20.25 11.97 -24.46
N GLU A 276 19.27 11.96 -23.56
CA GLU A 276 18.53 13.14 -23.08
C GLU A 276 18.47 13.11 -21.56
N ALA A 277 18.19 14.26 -20.91
CA ALA A 277 18.13 14.45 -19.44
C ALA A 277 17.02 13.66 -18.72
N SER A 278 16.12 13.03 -19.47
CA SER A 278 15.11 12.12 -18.93
C SER A 278 14.74 11.09 -19.97
N CYS A 279 14.47 9.86 -19.54
CA CYS A 279 13.94 8.84 -20.42
C CYS A 279 12.96 7.93 -19.70
N THR A 280 11.94 7.47 -20.43
CA THR A 280 11.02 6.44 -19.97
C THR A 280 11.60 5.07 -20.31
N LEU A 281 11.83 4.27 -19.28
CA LEU A 281 11.92 2.83 -19.45
C LEU A 281 10.56 2.33 -19.93
N SER A 282 10.54 1.31 -20.78
CA SER A 282 9.32 0.59 -21.13
C SER A 282 9.74 -0.87 -21.16
N ALA A 283 9.34 -1.68 -20.17
CA ALA A 283 9.70 -3.09 -20.08
C ALA A 283 9.16 -3.85 -21.30
N GLY A 284 9.91 -3.87 -22.40
CA GLY A 284 9.51 -4.47 -23.66
C GLY A 284 9.63 -5.98 -23.53
N GLY A 285 8.53 -6.68 -23.30
CA GLY A 285 8.48 -8.15 -23.27
C GLY A 285 8.19 -8.77 -21.91
N ILE A 286 8.47 -8.07 -20.80
CA ILE A 286 8.01 -8.48 -19.46
C ILE A 286 6.67 -7.78 -19.23
N ARG A 287 5.60 -8.35 -19.79
CA ARG A 287 4.22 -7.93 -19.50
C ARG A 287 4.01 -8.11 -18.00
N SER A 288 4.19 -7.04 -17.24
CA SER A 288 3.65 -6.81 -15.90
C SER A 288 4.34 -5.62 -15.24
N TYR A 289 5.59 -5.24 -15.56
CA TYR A 289 6.28 -4.18 -14.80
C TYR A 289 6.18 -2.79 -15.42
N ASP A 290 5.64 -1.82 -14.68
CA ASP A 290 5.58 -0.41 -15.02
C ASP A 290 6.79 0.34 -14.43
N PRO A 291 7.78 0.70 -15.26
CA PRO A 291 8.92 1.46 -14.78
C PRO A 291 8.52 2.92 -14.55
N LYS A 292 8.85 3.46 -13.38
CA LYS A 292 8.76 4.91 -13.17
C LYS A 292 9.72 5.64 -14.12
N PRO A 293 9.35 6.80 -14.68
CA PRO A 293 10.28 7.64 -15.41
C PRO A 293 11.47 8.01 -14.51
N ILE A 294 12.69 7.82 -15.01
CA ILE A 294 13.92 8.18 -14.30
C ILE A 294 14.61 9.27 -15.11
N ALA A 295 15.04 10.34 -14.43
CA ALA A 295 15.89 11.34 -15.03
C ALA A 295 17.30 10.73 -15.17
N HIS A 296 17.72 10.51 -16.41
CA HIS A 296 19.06 10.06 -16.73
C HIS A 296 19.74 11.16 -17.53
N GLU A 297 21.02 11.39 -17.33
CA GLU A 297 21.76 12.33 -18.17
C GLU A 297 22.35 11.63 -19.39
N TYR A 298 22.88 12.41 -20.33
CA TYR A 298 23.63 11.88 -21.47
C TYR A 298 24.70 10.88 -20.98
N ALA A 299 24.72 9.68 -21.58
CA ALA A 299 25.56 8.54 -21.18
C ALA A 299 25.11 7.75 -19.93
N GLY A 300 23.95 8.06 -19.34
CA GLY A 300 23.29 7.22 -18.34
C GLY A 300 22.28 6.26 -18.95
N GLY A 301 21.83 5.31 -18.15
CA GLY A 301 20.78 4.40 -18.57
C GLY A 301 20.42 3.34 -17.55
N SER A 302 19.74 2.30 -18.01
CA SER A 302 19.31 1.17 -17.21
C SER A 302 19.40 -0.12 -18.01
N SER A 303 19.68 -1.21 -17.30
CA SER A 303 19.60 -2.57 -17.84
C SER A 303 18.72 -3.42 -16.95
N MET A 304 17.85 -4.18 -17.58
CA MET A 304 17.00 -5.15 -16.93
C MET A 304 17.51 -6.55 -17.22
N TYR A 305 17.87 -7.24 -16.14
CA TYR A 305 18.27 -8.62 -16.15
C TYR A 305 17.15 -9.50 -15.64
N ASN A 306 17.12 -10.75 -16.07
CA ASN A 306 16.22 -11.75 -15.51
C ASN A 306 16.98 -13.09 -15.35
N SER A 307 16.44 -13.95 -14.50
CA SER A 307 16.83 -15.36 -14.44
C SER A 307 15.72 -16.20 -15.06
N SER A 308 16.09 -17.19 -15.86
CA SER A 308 15.16 -17.94 -16.71
C SER A 308 14.90 -19.38 -16.23
N CYS A 309 15.55 -19.82 -15.17
CA CYS A 309 15.43 -21.19 -14.66
C CYS A 309 14.04 -21.47 -14.02
N ALA A 310 13.24 -22.32 -14.66
CA ALA A 310 12.01 -22.83 -14.04
C ALA A 310 12.32 -23.81 -12.90
N VAL A 311 11.43 -23.89 -11.92
CA VAL A 311 11.59 -24.79 -10.76
C VAL A 311 11.43 -26.25 -11.19
N GLY A 312 12.24 -27.13 -10.62
CA GLY A 312 12.29 -28.55 -10.96
C GLY A 312 13.15 -28.84 -12.20
N ALA A 313 13.53 -27.82 -12.96
CA ALA A 313 14.51 -27.96 -14.02
C ALA A 313 15.91 -28.09 -13.41
N THR A 314 16.68 -29.07 -13.90
CA THR A 314 18.11 -29.18 -13.59
C THR A 314 18.94 -28.25 -14.46
N LEU A 315 18.46 -28.02 -15.68
CA LEU A 315 19.06 -27.14 -16.68
C LEU A 315 18.00 -26.16 -17.20
N ASP A 316 18.41 -24.94 -17.54
CA ASP A 316 17.57 -24.00 -18.28
C ASP A 316 17.41 -24.43 -19.76
N PRO A 317 16.58 -23.73 -20.58
CA PRO A 317 16.44 -24.04 -22.00
C PRO A 317 17.74 -23.95 -22.82
N GLY A 318 18.76 -23.27 -22.31
CA GLY A 318 20.11 -23.15 -22.89
C GLY A 318 21.09 -24.24 -22.45
N GLY A 319 20.69 -25.15 -21.56
CA GLY A 319 21.51 -26.23 -21.03
C GLY A 319 22.38 -25.84 -19.83
N GLN A 320 22.13 -24.70 -19.19
CA GLN A 320 22.87 -24.21 -18.03
C GLN A 320 22.25 -24.65 -16.70
N ALA A 321 23.07 -25.00 -15.72
CA ALA A 321 22.58 -25.55 -14.46
C ALA A 321 21.78 -24.52 -13.65
N CYS A 322 20.56 -24.89 -13.27
CA CYS A 322 19.63 -24.07 -12.52
C CYS A 322 20.14 -23.63 -11.13
N SER A 323 21.05 -24.40 -10.53
CA SER A 323 21.73 -24.03 -9.28
C SER A 323 22.63 -22.80 -9.43
N GLU A 324 23.09 -22.47 -10.64
CA GLU A 324 23.92 -21.31 -10.88
C GLU A 324 23.11 -20.01 -10.92
N TYR A 325 21.80 -20.09 -11.18
CA TYR A 325 20.90 -18.94 -11.11
C TYR A 325 20.56 -18.55 -9.66
N HIS A 326 20.48 -19.51 -8.73
CA HIS A 326 20.26 -19.23 -7.30
C HIS A 326 21.58 -18.88 -6.59
N ALA A 327 22.14 -17.72 -6.94
CA ALA A 327 23.44 -17.27 -6.46
C ALA A 327 23.53 -15.73 -6.48
N ARG A 328 24.63 -15.20 -5.94
CA ARG A 328 24.98 -13.79 -6.10
C ARG A 328 25.58 -13.57 -7.49
N HIS A 329 24.87 -12.82 -8.31
CA HIS A 329 25.31 -12.43 -9.64
C HIS A 329 25.99 -11.07 -9.59
N THR A 330 27.20 -10.98 -10.12
CA THR A 330 27.90 -9.70 -10.27
C THR A 330 27.60 -9.15 -11.66
N VAL A 331 27.07 -7.93 -11.70
CA VAL A 331 26.87 -7.16 -12.92
C VAL A 331 27.86 -6.02 -12.92
N SER A 332 28.77 -6.03 -13.88
CA SER A 332 29.83 -5.02 -14.02
C SER A 332 29.59 -4.15 -15.25
N TYR A 333 29.87 -2.86 -15.10
CA TYR A 333 29.80 -1.86 -16.15
C TYR A 333 31.17 -1.23 -16.29
N THR A 334 31.70 -1.26 -17.51
CA THR A 334 32.92 -0.55 -17.86
C THR A 334 32.56 0.59 -18.79
N ALA A 335 32.79 1.83 -18.37
CA ALA A 335 32.52 3.01 -19.18
C ALA A 335 33.81 3.68 -19.63
N ALA A 336 33.79 4.25 -20.83
CA ALA A 336 34.82 5.09 -21.40
C ALA A 336 34.16 6.33 -22.03
N VAL A 337 34.83 7.48 -21.99
CA VAL A 337 34.34 8.71 -22.64
C VAL A 337 35.32 9.17 -23.70
N HIS A 338 34.80 9.79 -24.76
CA HIS A 338 35.58 10.21 -25.91
C HIS A 338 35.10 11.55 -26.47
N ASN A 339 35.99 12.31 -27.09
CA ASN A 339 35.65 13.54 -27.79
C ASN A 339 34.89 13.19 -29.09
N MET A 340 33.66 13.67 -29.24
CA MET A 340 32.84 13.30 -30.41
C MET A 340 33.38 13.86 -31.72
N ALA A 341 34.06 15.01 -31.66
CA ALA A 341 34.58 15.66 -32.86
C ALA A 341 35.81 14.94 -33.45
N THR A 342 36.60 14.27 -32.61
CA THR A 342 37.86 13.64 -33.02
C THR A 342 37.88 12.12 -32.82
N GLY A 343 36.90 11.56 -32.11
CA GLY A 343 36.87 10.15 -31.68
C GLY A 343 37.90 9.81 -30.60
N THR A 344 38.61 10.81 -30.05
CA THR A 344 39.72 10.61 -29.11
C THR A 344 39.21 10.17 -27.74
N PRO A 345 39.67 9.04 -27.18
CA PRO A 345 39.37 8.66 -25.80
C PRO A 345 39.93 9.68 -24.81
N ILE A 346 39.12 10.07 -23.84
CA ILE A 346 39.52 10.93 -22.72
C ILE A 346 39.94 10.01 -21.58
N ARG A 347 41.22 10.04 -21.22
CA ARG A 347 41.78 9.14 -20.20
C ARG A 347 41.82 9.80 -18.83
N THR A 348 41.79 8.99 -17.78
CA THR A 348 41.87 9.40 -16.38
C THR A 348 43.22 9.08 -15.74
N GLY A 349 43.72 10.01 -14.93
CA GLY A 349 44.80 9.82 -13.96
C GLY A 349 46.20 9.48 -14.49
N GLU A 350 47.12 9.25 -13.55
CA GLU A 350 48.51 8.85 -13.81
C GLU A 350 48.64 7.47 -14.49
N ALA A 351 47.60 6.61 -14.39
CA ALA A 351 47.58 5.27 -14.94
C ALA A 351 47.17 5.18 -16.43
N ARG A 352 46.79 6.29 -17.07
CA ARG A 352 46.36 6.35 -18.49
C ARG A 352 45.20 5.39 -18.84
N ALA A 353 44.37 5.04 -17.86
CA ALA A 353 43.18 4.22 -18.10
C ALA A 353 42.17 5.03 -18.93
N HIS A 354 41.64 4.43 -20.00
CA HIS A 354 40.65 5.05 -20.87
C HIS A 354 39.21 4.67 -20.49
N SER A 355 39.06 3.85 -19.45
CA SER A 355 37.79 3.34 -18.97
C SER A 355 37.82 3.16 -17.45
N VAL A 356 36.66 3.27 -16.82
CA VAL A 356 36.44 2.93 -15.42
C VAL A 356 35.43 1.79 -15.33
N THR A 357 35.66 0.86 -14.40
CA THR A 357 34.76 -0.27 -14.16
C THR A 357 34.19 -0.17 -12.75
N ASN A 358 32.88 -0.36 -12.63
CA ASN A 358 32.22 -0.60 -11.36
C ASN A 358 31.32 -1.83 -11.47
N ALA A 359 30.96 -2.45 -10.34
CA ALA A 359 30.09 -3.62 -10.31
C ALA A 359 29.11 -3.58 -9.14
N THR A 360 27.94 -4.17 -9.34
CA THR A 360 26.93 -4.39 -8.31
C THR A 360 26.54 -5.86 -8.24
N GLY A 361 26.10 -6.32 -7.08
CA GLY A 361 25.68 -7.70 -6.86
C GLY A 361 24.18 -7.82 -6.68
N ALA A 362 23.53 -8.74 -7.39
CA ALA A 362 22.14 -9.12 -7.19
C ALA A 362 22.07 -10.58 -6.70
N LEU A 363 21.45 -10.80 -5.54
CA LEU A 363 21.25 -12.16 -5.01
C LEU A 363 19.89 -12.68 -5.46
N VAL A 364 19.90 -13.70 -6.29
CA VAL A 364 18.70 -14.44 -6.70
C VAL A 364 18.56 -15.67 -5.80
N VAL A 365 17.39 -15.84 -5.20
CA VAL A 365 17.08 -16.90 -4.25
C VAL A 365 15.91 -17.74 -4.75
N ARG A 366 15.79 -18.96 -4.25
CA ARG A 366 14.64 -19.83 -4.56
C ARG A 366 13.36 -19.24 -3.97
N TYR A 367 12.22 -19.38 -4.66
CA TYR A 367 10.92 -19.08 -4.06
C TYR A 367 10.46 -20.26 -3.20
N ASP A 368 10.40 -20.07 -1.87
CA ASP A 368 10.06 -21.12 -0.91
C ASP A 368 9.32 -20.57 0.33
N PRO A 369 8.12 -20.00 0.14
CA PRO A 369 7.35 -19.37 1.19
C PRO A 369 6.87 -20.39 2.22
N GLN A 370 6.87 -20.00 3.50
CA GLN A 370 6.43 -20.81 4.63
C GLN A 370 5.21 -20.16 5.29
N PHE A 371 4.19 -20.97 5.54
CA PHE A 371 2.96 -20.56 6.21
C PHE A 371 2.72 -21.43 7.44
N GLY A 372 2.13 -20.85 8.48
CA GLY A 372 1.52 -21.61 9.57
C GLY A 372 0.24 -22.31 9.13
N GLU A 373 -0.38 -23.06 10.03
CA GLU A 373 -1.68 -23.69 9.74
C GLU A 373 -2.74 -22.62 9.47
N PRO A 374 -3.47 -22.70 8.34
CA PRO A 374 -4.55 -21.77 8.04
C PRO A 374 -5.77 -22.07 8.94
N TYR A 375 -6.49 -21.03 9.32
CA TYR A 375 -7.71 -21.13 10.11
C TYR A 375 -8.86 -20.49 9.35
N ALA A 376 -9.89 -21.28 9.05
CA ALA A 376 -11.04 -20.85 8.27
C ALA A 376 -12.28 -20.66 9.13
N TYR A 377 -12.97 -19.54 8.96
CA TYR A 377 -14.15 -19.17 9.75
C TYR A 377 -15.15 -18.34 8.93
N VAL A 378 -16.32 -18.07 9.50
CA VAL A 378 -17.35 -17.22 8.87
C VAL A 378 -17.18 -15.76 9.31
N SER A 379 -17.17 -14.82 8.36
CA SER A 379 -17.21 -13.39 8.66
C SER A 379 -18.62 -13.00 9.11
N LEU A 380 -18.77 -12.60 10.37
CA LEU A 380 -20.03 -12.12 10.93
C LEU A 380 -20.16 -10.59 10.81
N ALA A 381 -19.06 -9.86 10.64
CA ALA A 381 -19.05 -8.40 10.45
C ALA A 381 -19.76 -7.97 9.16
N ASP A 382 -19.70 -8.78 8.10
CA ASP A 382 -20.39 -8.53 6.83
C ASP A 382 -21.92 -8.55 6.98
N ALA A 383 -22.44 -9.19 8.04
CA ALA A 383 -23.87 -9.24 8.33
C ALA A 383 -24.51 -7.90 8.68
N ALA A 384 -23.71 -6.90 9.06
CA ALA A 384 -24.23 -5.56 9.30
C ALA A 384 -24.63 -4.82 7.99
N ARG A 385 -24.23 -5.33 6.81
CA ARG A 385 -24.45 -4.66 5.51
C ARG A 385 -25.36 -5.41 4.54
N GLU A 386 -25.48 -6.73 4.64
CA GLU A 386 -26.30 -7.55 3.72
C GLU A 386 -27.16 -8.60 4.46
N GLU A 387 -28.42 -8.73 4.03
CA GLU A 387 -29.53 -9.56 4.54
C GLU A 387 -29.29 -11.09 4.46
N GLY A 388 -28.12 -11.58 4.89
CA GLY A 388 -27.90 -13.01 5.08
C GLY A 388 -28.32 -13.44 6.49
N ASP A 389 -29.43 -14.15 6.64
CA ASP A 389 -29.80 -14.77 7.91
C ASP A 389 -28.98 -16.04 8.18
N TRP A 390 -28.56 -16.78 7.14
CA TRP A 390 -27.81 -18.03 7.24
C TRP A 390 -26.28 -17.89 7.12
N ALA A 391 -25.55 -18.83 7.74
CA ALA A 391 -24.09 -18.95 7.63
C ALA A 391 -23.59 -19.07 6.19
N TRP A 392 -24.24 -19.86 5.33
CA TRP A 392 -23.89 -20.00 3.91
C TRP A 392 -24.27 -18.80 3.04
N SER A 393 -24.83 -17.75 3.64
CA SER A 393 -25.03 -16.43 3.00
C SER A 393 -23.98 -15.43 3.44
N LYS A 394 -22.96 -15.88 4.19
CA LYS A 394 -21.85 -15.07 4.66
C LYS A 394 -20.58 -15.49 3.93
N ARG A 395 -19.66 -14.53 3.78
CA ARG A 395 -18.30 -14.81 3.32
C ARG A 395 -17.60 -15.67 4.37
N HIS A 396 -16.79 -16.60 3.89
CA HIS A 396 -15.84 -17.26 4.76
C HIS A 396 -14.48 -16.57 4.62
N VAL A 397 -13.65 -16.69 5.63
CA VAL A 397 -12.36 -16.03 5.72
C VAL A 397 -11.32 -17.08 6.01
N MET A 398 -10.19 -17.00 5.31
CA MET A 398 -8.99 -17.73 5.66
C MET A 398 -8.04 -16.78 6.39
N ALA A 399 -7.82 -17.00 7.68
CA ALA A 399 -6.73 -16.39 8.43
C ALA A 399 -5.48 -17.27 8.32
N VAL A 400 -4.33 -16.65 8.09
CA VAL A 400 -3.06 -17.37 8.01
C VAL A 400 -1.90 -16.52 8.50
N ARG A 401 -0.91 -17.18 9.09
CA ARG A 401 0.39 -16.60 9.41
C ARG A 401 1.38 -16.91 8.31
N TYR A 402 1.94 -15.89 7.67
CA TYR A 402 3.08 -16.02 6.77
C TYR A 402 4.38 -15.83 7.56
N LEU A 403 5.31 -16.79 7.45
CA LEU A 403 6.55 -16.84 8.23
C LEU A 403 7.75 -16.26 7.47
N GLY A 404 7.60 -15.92 6.20
CA GLY A 404 8.71 -15.57 5.31
C GLY A 404 9.02 -16.71 4.34
N SER A 405 10.15 -16.62 3.65
CA SER A 405 10.57 -17.62 2.66
C SER A 405 11.94 -18.17 3.04
N GLU A 406 12.08 -19.50 3.15
CA GLU A 406 13.39 -20.13 3.43
C GLU A 406 14.41 -19.79 2.35
N GLY A 407 13.93 -19.65 1.13
CA GLY A 407 14.77 -19.33 -0.01
C GLY A 407 15.76 -20.44 -0.31
N GLY A 408 17.03 -20.06 -0.43
CA GLY A 408 18.12 -20.97 -0.75
C GLY A 408 18.84 -20.58 -2.04
N GLY A 409 20.03 -21.15 -2.18
CA GLY A 409 20.99 -20.84 -3.22
C GLY A 409 22.41 -21.00 -2.68
N ARG A 410 23.41 -20.92 -3.55
CA ARG A 410 24.81 -21.06 -3.14
C ARG A 410 25.26 -19.98 -2.15
N ASP A 411 24.73 -18.77 -2.34
CA ASP A 411 25.16 -17.55 -1.64
C ASP A 411 24.07 -17.00 -0.70
N ASP A 412 23.02 -17.77 -0.44
CA ASP A 412 21.92 -17.45 0.49
C ASP A 412 22.14 -18.17 1.83
N ALA A 413 22.69 -17.46 2.81
CA ALA A 413 23.04 -18.01 4.11
C ALA A 413 21.98 -17.67 5.16
N GLY A 414 21.48 -18.68 5.86
CA GLY A 414 20.47 -18.54 6.90
C GLY A 414 19.85 -19.89 7.23
N ALA A 415 19.45 -20.09 8.49
CA ALA A 415 18.62 -21.23 8.86
C ALA A 415 17.19 -20.71 9.10
N GLY A 416 16.22 -21.35 8.46
CA GLY A 416 14.80 -21.00 8.58
C GLY A 416 14.32 -19.89 7.63
N PRO A 417 13.06 -19.47 7.76
CA PRO A 417 12.43 -18.50 6.87
C PRO A 417 13.02 -17.09 7.00
N HIS A 418 13.29 -16.43 5.87
CA HIS A 418 13.65 -15.02 5.84
C HIS A 418 12.38 -14.16 5.82
N GLU A 419 12.14 -13.43 6.91
CA GLU A 419 10.90 -12.68 7.15
C GLU A 419 10.66 -11.55 6.15
N MET A 420 11.71 -10.94 5.59
CA MET A 420 11.62 -9.78 4.68
C MET A 420 11.37 -10.15 3.21
N ARG A 421 11.06 -11.42 2.94
CA ARG A 421 10.80 -11.94 1.59
C ARG A 421 9.31 -12.13 1.37
N ARG A 422 8.85 -11.87 0.15
CA ARG A 422 7.42 -11.81 -0.18
C ARG A 422 6.83 -13.15 -0.63
N ALA A 423 5.51 -13.26 -0.58
CA ALA A 423 4.75 -14.37 -1.14
C ALA A 423 3.52 -13.87 -1.90
N LEU A 424 3.33 -14.34 -3.13
CA LEU A 424 2.21 -13.98 -4.00
C LEU A 424 1.09 -15.04 -3.92
N LEU A 425 -0.14 -14.61 -3.70
CA LEU A 425 -1.37 -15.39 -3.69
C LEU A 425 -2.26 -14.89 -4.81
N ASN A 426 -2.37 -15.62 -5.92
CA ASN A 426 -3.09 -15.17 -7.12
C ASN A 426 -3.88 -16.28 -7.84
N ALA A 427 -4.01 -17.46 -7.23
CA ALA A 427 -4.84 -18.54 -7.75
C ALA A 427 -5.48 -19.36 -6.61
N LEU A 428 -6.60 -20.02 -6.92
CA LEU A 428 -7.29 -20.96 -6.03
C LEU A 428 -7.58 -22.25 -6.79
N ASP A 429 -7.60 -23.35 -6.05
CA ASP A 429 -8.23 -24.61 -6.45
C ASP A 429 -9.22 -25.01 -5.35
N HIS A 430 -10.46 -25.32 -5.73
CA HIS A 430 -11.53 -25.54 -4.76
C HIS A 430 -12.52 -26.62 -5.16
N GLU A 431 -13.10 -27.25 -4.15
CA GLU A 431 -14.14 -28.25 -4.28
C GLU A 431 -15.22 -28.02 -3.20
N GLY A 432 -16.46 -27.80 -3.62
CA GLY A 432 -17.59 -27.62 -2.70
C GLY A 432 -18.55 -28.81 -2.71
N ARG A 433 -18.80 -29.37 -1.53
CA ARG A 433 -19.71 -30.51 -1.33
C ARG A 433 -20.86 -30.12 -0.41
N ALA A 434 -22.09 -30.40 -0.83
CA ALA A 434 -23.29 -30.31 0.02
C ALA A 434 -23.71 -31.71 0.47
N ARG A 435 -24.03 -31.86 1.75
CA ARG A 435 -24.40 -33.14 2.36
C ARG A 435 -25.88 -33.22 2.68
N TYR A 436 -26.45 -34.37 2.39
CA TYR A 436 -27.82 -34.78 2.71
C TYR A 436 -27.77 -36.07 3.54
N LEU A 437 -28.92 -36.47 4.09
CA LEU A 437 -29.10 -37.79 4.69
C LEU A 437 -28.74 -38.95 3.73
N ALA A 438 -28.93 -38.76 2.42
CA ALA A 438 -28.76 -39.80 1.40
C ALA A 438 -27.39 -39.79 0.69
N GLY A 439 -26.51 -38.81 0.94
CA GLY A 439 -25.21 -38.70 0.27
C GLY A 439 -24.69 -37.26 0.15
N GLU A 440 -23.64 -37.07 -0.64
CA GLU A 440 -23.04 -35.76 -0.94
C GLU A 440 -23.18 -35.43 -2.42
N VAL A 441 -23.37 -34.15 -2.74
CA VAL A 441 -23.49 -33.62 -4.10
C VAL A 441 -22.54 -32.44 -4.27
N ASP A 442 -21.99 -32.30 -5.47
CA ASP A 442 -21.17 -31.14 -5.82
C ASP A 442 -22.03 -29.89 -5.93
N ILE A 443 -21.54 -28.77 -5.38
CA ILE A 443 -22.24 -27.48 -5.43
C ILE A 443 -21.97 -26.79 -6.77
N GLY A 444 -20.79 -26.99 -7.38
CA GLY A 444 -20.46 -26.48 -8.72
C GLY A 444 -20.42 -24.95 -8.87
N GLU A 445 -20.31 -24.21 -7.77
CA GLU A 445 -20.17 -22.74 -7.79
C GLU A 445 -18.70 -22.33 -7.86
N ASP A 446 -18.42 -21.11 -8.33
CA ASP A 446 -17.06 -20.56 -8.38
C ASP A 446 -16.70 -19.84 -7.07
N LEU A 447 -15.46 -20.02 -6.62
CA LEU A 447 -14.89 -19.35 -5.47
C LEU A 447 -14.08 -18.13 -5.92
N SER A 448 -14.28 -16.98 -5.28
CA SER A 448 -13.55 -15.75 -5.61
C SER A 448 -13.13 -14.96 -4.38
N TRP A 449 -12.20 -14.01 -4.53
CA TRP A 449 -11.85 -13.03 -3.50
C TRP A 449 -11.55 -11.66 -4.09
N ASN A 450 -11.84 -10.63 -3.32
CA ASN A 450 -11.62 -9.23 -3.68
C ASN A 450 -11.14 -8.38 -2.49
N ALA A 451 -11.00 -8.99 -1.31
CA ALA A 451 -10.69 -8.30 -0.08
C ALA A 451 -9.68 -9.08 0.77
N THR A 452 -8.77 -8.35 1.41
CA THR A 452 -7.83 -8.87 2.40
C THR A 452 -7.89 -8.02 3.66
N GLY A 453 -7.52 -8.62 4.78
CA GLY A 453 -7.34 -7.94 6.06
C GLY A 453 -5.99 -8.29 6.67
N GLY A 454 -5.61 -7.53 7.70
CA GLY A 454 -4.48 -7.84 8.56
C GLY A 454 -4.87 -7.71 10.04
N PRO A 455 -3.93 -7.90 10.97
CA PRO A 455 -4.17 -7.58 12.37
C PRO A 455 -4.44 -6.07 12.50
N SER A 456 -5.62 -5.71 13.01
CA SER A 456 -6.08 -4.33 13.15
C SER A 456 -5.73 -3.79 14.54
N GLY A 457 -5.01 -2.66 14.57
CA GLY A 457 -4.66 -1.96 15.80
C GLY A 457 -5.83 -1.32 16.55
N ARG A 458 -7.07 -1.40 16.05
CA ARG A 458 -8.21 -0.58 16.51
C ARG A 458 -9.46 -1.31 17.02
N ASP A 459 -9.47 -2.63 17.16
CA ASP A 459 -10.69 -3.30 17.63
C ASP A 459 -10.81 -3.23 19.15
N ALA A 460 -11.93 -2.67 19.62
CA ALA A 460 -12.30 -2.57 21.03
C ALA A 460 -12.61 -3.94 21.66
N GLU A 461 -12.72 -4.98 20.84
CA GLU A 461 -13.06 -6.34 21.21
C GLU A 461 -11.92 -7.27 20.77
N ARG A 462 -11.09 -7.72 21.71
CA ARG A 462 -9.96 -8.62 21.46
C ARG A 462 -9.92 -9.75 22.47
N CYS A 463 -9.33 -10.86 22.05
CA CYS A 463 -8.99 -11.98 22.92
C CYS A 463 -7.88 -11.62 23.90
N THR A 464 -6.80 -11.09 23.34
CA THR A 464 -5.56 -10.77 24.05
C THR A 464 -4.97 -9.48 23.51
N PRO A 465 -4.13 -8.78 24.29
CA PRO A 465 -3.37 -7.65 23.77
C PRO A 465 -2.48 -8.08 22.59
N HIS A 466 -2.42 -7.25 21.55
CA HIS A 466 -1.60 -7.48 20.36
C HIS A 466 -0.11 -7.56 20.71
N ASP A 467 0.60 -8.46 20.03
CA ASP A 467 2.05 -8.42 20.04
C ASP A 467 2.55 -7.15 19.33
N ALA A 468 3.41 -6.38 20.01
CA ALA A 468 3.90 -5.08 19.54
C ALA A 468 4.78 -5.14 18.27
N GLY A 469 5.04 -6.33 17.73
CA GLY A 469 5.89 -6.58 16.55
C GLY A 469 5.14 -6.79 15.23
N LEU A 470 3.81 -6.79 15.23
CA LEU A 470 3.03 -7.05 14.02
C LEU A 470 3.02 -5.86 13.05
N VAL A 471 3.17 -6.15 11.76
CA VAL A 471 3.11 -5.12 10.71
C VAL A 471 1.75 -5.16 10.03
N GLU A 472 0.95 -4.14 10.33
CA GLU A 472 -0.34 -3.88 9.69
C GLU A 472 -0.16 -3.65 8.18
N GLY A 473 -1.03 -4.25 7.37
CA GLY A 473 -0.99 -4.10 5.91
C GLY A 473 0.18 -4.80 5.21
N ALA A 474 0.74 -5.85 5.82
CA ALA A 474 1.75 -6.70 5.21
C ALA A 474 1.19 -7.56 4.05
N LEU A 475 -0.06 -8.03 4.17
CA LEU A 475 -0.82 -8.60 3.05
C LEU A 475 -1.52 -7.46 2.30
N ARG A 476 -1.20 -7.29 1.02
CA ARG A 476 -1.73 -6.22 0.17
C ARG A 476 -2.46 -6.82 -1.03
N LEU A 477 -3.68 -6.38 -1.26
CA LEU A 477 -4.39 -6.63 -2.51
C LEU A 477 -3.63 -6.02 -3.69
N GLY A 478 -3.63 -6.75 -4.81
CA GLY A 478 -3.28 -6.22 -6.11
C GLY A 478 -4.33 -5.23 -6.62
N ARG A 479 -4.02 -4.56 -7.74
CA ARG A 479 -4.98 -3.68 -8.43
C ARG A 479 -6.13 -4.45 -9.09
N GLU A 480 -5.88 -5.67 -9.52
CA GLU A 480 -6.91 -6.56 -10.06
C GLU A 480 -7.45 -7.48 -8.94
N PRO A 481 -8.75 -7.83 -8.96
CA PRO A 481 -9.31 -8.81 -8.03
C PRO A 481 -8.60 -10.15 -8.21
N ALA A 482 -8.64 -10.99 -7.17
CA ALA A 482 -7.97 -12.29 -7.14
C ALA A 482 -6.42 -12.25 -7.16
N SER A 483 -5.78 -11.17 -6.70
CA SER A 483 -4.35 -11.16 -6.38
C SER A 483 -4.06 -10.45 -5.06
N ALA A 484 -3.18 -11.03 -4.25
CA ALA A 484 -2.66 -10.44 -3.04
C ALA A 484 -1.22 -10.88 -2.77
N MET A 485 -0.43 -10.02 -2.14
CA MET A 485 0.96 -10.32 -1.81
C MET A 485 1.29 -9.99 -0.37
N PHE A 486 1.86 -10.95 0.36
CA PHE A 486 2.58 -10.67 1.59
C PHE A 486 3.91 -10.01 1.25
N THR A 487 4.16 -8.78 1.70
CA THR A 487 5.46 -8.10 1.46
C THR A 487 6.56 -8.60 2.41
N GLN A 488 6.17 -9.20 3.53
CA GLN A 488 7.02 -9.75 4.58
C GLN A 488 6.19 -10.64 5.52
N ALA A 489 6.84 -11.38 6.41
CA ALA A 489 6.22 -12.20 7.45
C ALA A 489 5.26 -11.37 8.30
N SER A 490 4.03 -11.85 8.43
CA SER A 490 2.95 -11.24 9.23
C SER A 490 1.73 -12.15 9.18
N TYR A 491 0.63 -11.67 9.74
CA TYR A 491 -0.69 -12.28 9.65
C TYR A 491 -1.50 -11.62 8.54
N GLY A 492 -2.34 -12.40 7.88
CA GLY A 492 -3.26 -11.91 6.87
C GLY A 492 -4.55 -12.70 6.85
N ARG A 493 -5.60 -12.04 6.38
CA ARG A 493 -6.94 -12.61 6.13
C ARG A 493 -7.28 -12.47 4.67
N LEU A 494 -7.82 -13.53 4.09
CA LEU A 494 -8.39 -13.54 2.74
C LEU A 494 -9.91 -13.74 2.85
N TYR A 495 -10.69 -12.76 2.40
CA TYR A 495 -12.16 -12.83 2.41
C TYR A 495 -12.63 -13.46 1.11
N LEU A 496 -13.30 -14.60 1.24
CA LEU A 496 -13.66 -15.46 0.12
C LEU A 496 -15.18 -15.50 -0.07
N GLU A 497 -15.59 -15.28 -1.30
CA GLU A 497 -16.98 -15.24 -1.75
C GLU A 497 -17.30 -16.56 -2.47
N TYR A 498 -18.21 -17.32 -1.86
CA TYR A 498 -18.71 -18.58 -2.41
C TYR A 498 -20.25 -18.54 -2.43
N PRO A 499 -20.89 -18.24 -3.58
CA PRO A 499 -22.31 -17.85 -3.66
C PRO A 499 -23.30 -19.03 -3.54
N ILE A 500 -23.11 -19.88 -2.53
CA ILE A 500 -23.81 -21.16 -2.40
C ILE A 500 -25.21 -21.06 -1.79
N SER A 501 -25.64 -19.88 -1.33
CA SER A 501 -26.89 -19.74 -0.59
C SER A 501 -28.10 -20.16 -1.40
N GLY A 502 -28.14 -19.81 -2.70
CA GLY A 502 -29.20 -20.21 -3.62
C GLY A 502 -29.28 -21.72 -3.78
N PHE A 503 -28.13 -22.38 -3.95
CA PHE A 503 -28.04 -23.84 -4.02
C PHE A 503 -28.52 -24.50 -2.72
N MET A 504 -28.08 -24.01 -1.56
CA MET A 504 -28.44 -24.58 -0.26
C MET A 504 -29.95 -24.49 0.00
N VAL A 505 -30.57 -23.34 -0.31
CA VAL A 505 -32.01 -23.14 -0.17
C VAL A 505 -32.80 -24.03 -1.14
N ALA A 506 -32.37 -24.13 -2.40
CA ALA A 506 -33.07 -24.91 -3.42
C ALA A 506 -32.98 -26.42 -3.17
N SER A 507 -31.84 -26.88 -2.69
CA SER A 507 -31.57 -28.31 -2.49
C SER A 507 -32.07 -28.86 -1.16
N GLY A 508 -32.14 -28.03 -0.12
CA GLY A 508 -32.47 -28.47 1.23
C GLY A 508 -31.36 -29.30 1.90
N ALA A 509 -30.11 -29.16 1.46
CA ALA A 509 -28.96 -29.80 2.08
C ALA A 509 -28.77 -29.37 3.55
N ASP A 510 -28.22 -30.26 4.37
CA ASP A 510 -28.02 -30.02 5.81
C ASP A 510 -26.75 -29.22 6.10
N THR A 511 -25.67 -29.50 5.36
CA THR A 511 -24.35 -28.85 5.55
C THR A 511 -23.64 -28.66 4.21
N ALA A 512 -22.73 -27.68 4.15
CA ALA A 512 -21.84 -27.46 3.03
C ALA A 512 -20.38 -27.45 3.51
N THR A 513 -19.51 -28.16 2.80
CA THR A 513 -18.07 -28.21 3.06
C THR A 513 -17.33 -27.73 1.81
N LEU A 514 -16.40 -26.81 2.01
CA LEU A 514 -15.48 -26.30 1.01
C LEU A 514 -14.08 -26.84 1.32
N ARG A 515 -13.44 -27.46 0.34
CA ARG A 515 -12.00 -27.70 0.35
C ARG A 515 -11.38 -26.67 -0.56
N ASN A 516 -10.38 -25.95 -0.07
CA ASN A 516 -9.75 -24.88 -0.81
C ASN A 516 -8.23 -24.95 -0.64
N THR A 517 -7.54 -24.69 -1.74
CA THR A 517 -6.10 -24.60 -1.81
C THR A 517 -5.74 -23.26 -2.44
N VAL A 518 -5.00 -22.44 -1.68
CA VAL A 518 -4.45 -21.18 -2.17
C VAL A 518 -3.12 -21.43 -2.85
N LEU A 519 -3.00 -20.89 -4.05
CA LEU A 519 -1.90 -21.13 -4.98
C LEU A 519 -1.18 -19.83 -5.31
N THR A 520 0.06 -19.99 -5.76
CA THR A 520 0.73 -18.99 -6.59
C THR A 520 0.84 -19.52 -8.01
N GLN A 521 0.64 -18.66 -8.99
CA GLN A 521 0.74 -18.97 -10.41
C GLN A 521 1.68 -17.99 -11.11
N GLY A 522 2.61 -18.52 -11.91
CA GLY A 522 3.52 -17.71 -12.73
C GLY A 522 4.52 -16.85 -11.96
N PHE A 523 4.98 -17.31 -10.78
CA PHE A 523 5.78 -16.50 -9.86
C PHE A 523 6.97 -17.27 -9.28
N GLY A 524 8.11 -16.59 -9.11
CA GLY A 524 9.27 -17.14 -8.43
C GLY A 524 9.87 -18.39 -9.08
N GLY A 525 9.74 -18.54 -10.40
CA GLY A 525 10.16 -19.73 -11.15
C GLY A 525 9.13 -20.86 -11.19
N HIS A 526 7.95 -20.71 -10.59
CA HIS A 526 6.89 -21.73 -10.56
C HIS A 526 5.74 -21.36 -11.50
N GLU A 527 5.38 -22.27 -12.41
CA GLU A 527 4.13 -22.11 -13.18
C GLU A 527 2.92 -22.17 -12.25
N LEU A 528 2.92 -23.09 -11.29
CA LEU A 528 1.92 -23.24 -10.25
C LEU A 528 2.56 -23.82 -8.99
N ARG A 529 2.22 -23.30 -7.81
CA ARG A 529 2.67 -23.85 -6.53
C ARG A 529 1.60 -23.69 -5.45
N GLU A 530 1.37 -24.77 -4.72
CA GLU A 530 0.53 -24.78 -3.53
C GLU A 530 1.20 -24.03 -2.37
N LEU A 531 0.42 -23.19 -1.70
CA LEU A 531 0.87 -22.42 -0.54
C LEU A 531 0.22 -22.95 0.73
N VAL A 532 -1.11 -22.97 0.77
CA VAL A 532 -1.91 -23.43 1.92
C VAL A 532 -3.18 -24.12 1.45
N SER A 533 -3.55 -25.19 2.15
CA SER A 533 -4.77 -25.97 1.87
C SER A 533 -5.56 -26.12 3.15
N TYR A 534 -6.88 -25.99 3.07
CA TYR A 534 -7.77 -26.15 4.23
C TYR A 534 -9.14 -26.68 3.81
N SER A 535 -9.88 -27.18 4.81
CA SER A 535 -11.28 -27.59 4.66
C SER A 535 -12.13 -26.79 5.63
N TYR A 536 -13.21 -26.21 5.13
CA TYR A 536 -14.15 -25.40 5.90
C TYR A 536 -15.55 -25.95 5.77
N THR A 537 -16.23 -26.22 6.88
CA THR A 537 -17.65 -26.61 6.88
C THR A 537 -18.47 -25.45 7.43
N TYR A 538 -19.47 -25.00 6.66
CA TYR A 538 -20.37 -23.94 7.08
C TYR A 538 -21.20 -24.41 8.29
N PRO A 539 -21.31 -23.60 9.35
CA PRO A 539 -22.22 -23.87 10.46
C PRO A 539 -23.66 -24.00 9.98
N ARG A 540 -24.42 -24.92 10.57
CA ARG A 540 -25.86 -25.05 10.32
C ARG A 540 -26.65 -24.08 11.22
N ALA A 541 -26.37 -22.79 11.08
CA ALA A 541 -26.95 -21.76 11.93
C ALA A 541 -27.43 -20.54 11.15
N ARG A 542 -28.46 -19.89 11.71
CA ARG A 542 -28.80 -18.51 11.38
C ARG A 542 -28.16 -17.58 12.39
N PHE A 543 -27.51 -16.53 11.91
CA PHE A 543 -26.83 -15.54 12.75
C PHE A 543 -27.64 -14.25 12.92
N ALA A 544 -28.71 -14.09 12.15
CA ALA A 544 -29.54 -12.90 12.17
C ALA A 544 -31.02 -13.24 11.90
N VAL A 545 -31.94 -12.52 12.56
CA VAL A 545 -33.38 -12.54 12.22
C VAL A 545 -33.97 -11.14 12.28
N PRO A 546 -34.97 -10.81 11.43
CA PRO A 546 -35.69 -9.56 11.57
C PRO A 546 -36.46 -9.52 12.90
N ALA A 547 -36.41 -8.38 13.57
CA ALA A 547 -37.08 -8.12 14.81
C ALA A 547 -37.79 -6.75 14.73
N SER A 548 -38.94 -6.63 15.39
CA SER A 548 -39.71 -5.39 15.40
C SER A 548 -40.42 -5.19 16.72
N VAL A 549 -40.45 -3.94 17.16
CA VAL A 549 -41.29 -3.48 18.27
C VAL A 549 -42.20 -2.40 17.71
N ALA A 550 -43.51 -2.55 17.90
CA ALA A 550 -44.49 -1.60 17.42
C ALA A 550 -45.41 -1.14 18.56
N LEU A 551 -45.57 0.17 18.69
CA LEU A 551 -46.53 0.82 19.56
C LEU A 551 -47.89 0.86 18.85
N VAL A 552 -48.90 0.33 19.52
CA VAL A 552 -50.29 0.31 19.05
C VAL A 552 -51.17 0.92 20.12
N GLY A 553 -51.92 1.96 19.73
CA GLY A 553 -52.90 2.61 20.60
C GLY A 553 -54.31 2.05 20.43
N SER A 554 -55.27 2.64 21.13
CA SER A 554 -56.69 2.21 21.14
C SER A 554 -57.35 2.23 19.74
N GLY A 555 -56.92 3.15 18.87
CA GLY A 555 -57.38 3.31 17.49
C GLY A 555 -56.68 2.41 16.45
N GLY A 556 -55.62 1.69 16.81
CA GLY A 556 -54.73 1.00 15.86
C GLY A 556 -53.28 1.45 15.99
N PRO A 557 -52.44 1.28 14.95
CA PRO A 557 -51.04 1.70 14.99
C PRO A 557 -50.91 3.14 15.49
N ALA A 558 -50.06 3.37 16.50
CA ALA A 558 -49.92 4.70 17.07
C ALA A 558 -49.26 5.64 16.04
N SER A 559 -49.74 6.89 15.95
CA SER A 559 -49.13 7.93 15.11
C SER A 559 -48.06 8.74 15.84
N GLU A 560 -48.00 8.66 17.17
CA GLU A 560 -47.08 9.38 18.05
C GLU A 560 -46.52 8.44 19.13
N GLY A 561 -45.37 8.76 19.72
CA GLY A 561 -44.69 7.95 20.72
C GLY A 561 -43.39 7.31 20.23
N SER A 562 -42.68 6.65 21.13
CA SER A 562 -41.34 6.09 20.90
C SER A 562 -41.20 4.68 21.45
N VAL A 563 -40.40 3.86 20.79
CA VAL A 563 -40.02 2.52 21.27
C VAL A 563 -38.50 2.35 21.25
N SER A 564 -37.96 1.55 22.17
CA SER A 564 -36.54 1.17 22.21
C SER A 564 -36.36 -0.25 22.73
N ALA A 565 -35.25 -0.88 22.35
CA ALA A 565 -34.90 -2.23 22.82
C ALA A 565 -33.42 -2.31 23.21
N VAL A 566 -33.15 -2.89 24.37
CA VAL A 566 -31.80 -3.29 24.81
C VAL A 566 -31.78 -4.80 24.97
N ILE A 567 -30.78 -5.44 24.38
CA ILE A 567 -30.69 -6.90 24.30
C ILE A 567 -29.39 -7.33 24.97
N VAL A 568 -29.50 -8.18 25.99
CA VAL A 568 -28.35 -8.70 26.75
C VAL A 568 -28.45 -10.22 26.82
N PRO A 569 -27.37 -10.99 26.61
CA PRO A 569 -27.38 -12.43 26.87
C PRO A 569 -27.74 -12.71 28.34
N THR A 570 -28.61 -13.68 28.63
CA THR A 570 -29.02 -13.98 30.02
C THR A 570 -29.16 -15.45 30.35
N ALA A 571 -28.78 -15.81 31.58
CA ALA A 571 -28.99 -17.14 32.13
C ALA A 571 -30.48 -17.38 32.26
N VAL A 572 -31.04 -18.29 31.45
CA VAL A 572 -32.43 -18.70 31.66
C VAL A 572 -32.44 -19.55 32.93
N ALA A 573 -32.74 -18.90 34.05
CA ALA A 573 -33.11 -19.59 35.28
C ALA A 573 -34.48 -20.26 35.06
N GLY A 574 -34.51 -21.46 34.46
CA GLY A 574 -35.78 -22.17 34.34
C GLY A 574 -35.88 -23.42 33.47
N GLY A 575 -34.85 -23.85 32.74
CA GLY A 575 -34.99 -25.01 31.85
C GLY A 575 -33.74 -25.87 31.74
N PHE A 576 -33.82 -27.08 32.31
CA PHE A 576 -32.97 -28.26 32.10
C PHE A 576 -31.47 -28.01 31.93
N GLY A 577 -30.76 -27.96 33.08
CA GLY A 577 -29.37 -28.40 33.13
C GLY A 577 -28.43 -27.58 32.27
N ALA A 578 -28.10 -26.36 32.68
CA ALA A 578 -26.94 -25.66 32.14
C ALA A 578 -25.92 -25.59 33.28
N THR A 579 -24.78 -26.24 33.13
CA THR A 579 -23.67 -26.22 34.08
C THR A 579 -22.89 -24.89 34.05
N GLU A 580 -22.89 -24.20 32.90
CA GLU A 580 -22.29 -22.88 32.72
C GLU A 580 -23.35 -21.84 32.33
N GLY A 581 -23.26 -20.64 32.92
CA GLY A 581 -24.09 -19.51 32.53
C GLY A 581 -23.84 -19.09 31.08
N PRO A 582 -24.77 -18.36 30.44
CA PRO A 582 -24.59 -17.85 29.10
C PRO A 582 -23.50 -16.79 29.08
N SER A 583 -22.90 -16.69 27.91
CA SER A 583 -21.73 -15.87 27.64
C SER A 583 -21.89 -15.18 26.29
N TYR A 584 -21.10 -14.14 26.06
CA TYR A 584 -21.02 -13.56 24.73
C TYR A 584 -20.41 -14.58 23.77
N LEU A 585 -20.96 -14.64 22.56
CA LEU A 585 -20.40 -15.46 21.48
C LEU A 585 -18.91 -15.13 21.27
N HIS A 586 -18.56 -13.84 21.35
CA HIS A 586 -17.18 -13.35 21.22
C HIS A 586 -16.21 -14.02 22.21
N ASP A 587 -16.59 -14.15 23.48
CA ASP A 587 -15.71 -14.74 24.50
C ASP A 587 -15.48 -16.23 24.23
N ARG A 588 -16.51 -16.94 23.77
CA ARG A 588 -16.42 -18.38 23.48
C ARG A 588 -15.69 -18.70 22.19
N ILE A 589 -15.97 -17.95 21.13
CA ILE A 589 -15.23 -18.05 19.87
C ILE A 589 -13.77 -17.68 20.11
N CYS A 590 -13.50 -16.69 20.96
CA CYS A 590 -12.14 -16.35 21.34
C CYS A 590 -11.38 -17.52 22.00
N GLU A 591 -11.98 -18.14 23.04
CA GLU A 591 -11.42 -19.29 23.74
C GLU A 591 -11.19 -20.48 22.78
N SER A 592 -12.22 -20.84 22.01
CA SER A 592 -12.19 -21.96 21.07
C SER A 592 -11.19 -21.73 19.93
N ALA A 593 -11.23 -20.58 19.25
CA ALA A 593 -10.30 -20.27 18.17
C ALA A 593 -8.85 -20.22 18.64
N THR A 594 -8.57 -19.73 19.86
CA THR A 594 -7.22 -19.76 20.45
C THR A 594 -6.74 -21.19 20.67
N LEU A 595 -7.62 -22.08 21.15
CA LEU A 595 -7.29 -23.49 21.35
C LEU A 595 -7.11 -24.25 20.02
N GLU A 596 -8.03 -24.04 19.07
CA GLU A 596 -8.05 -24.73 17.76
C GLU A 596 -6.86 -24.32 16.88
N SER A 597 -6.55 -23.02 16.81
CA SER A 597 -5.44 -22.50 15.99
C SER A 597 -4.07 -22.61 16.66
N GLY A 598 -4.04 -22.68 18.00
CA GLY A 598 -2.82 -22.50 18.78
C GLY A 598 -2.19 -21.10 18.65
N ASP A 599 -2.90 -20.12 18.07
CA ASP A 599 -2.38 -18.78 17.77
C ASP A 599 -3.38 -17.69 18.16
N ALA A 600 -3.05 -16.94 19.21
CA ALA A 600 -3.93 -15.90 19.75
C ALA A 600 -4.21 -14.76 18.75
N GLU A 601 -3.31 -14.52 17.79
CA GLU A 601 -3.52 -13.48 16.78
C GLU A 601 -4.53 -13.93 15.72
N ILE A 602 -4.59 -15.24 15.43
CA ILE A 602 -5.68 -15.80 14.63
C ILE A 602 -7.02 -15.62 15.36
N ALA A 603 -7.08 -15.91 16.66
CA ALA A 603 -8.31 -15.71 17.44
C ALA A 603 -8.74 -14.23 17.47
N ASN A 604 -7.80 -13.29 17.62
CA ASN A 604 -8.07 -11.86 17.53
C ASN A 604 -8.67 -11.48 16.16
N MET A 605 -8.15 -12.04 15.07
CA MET A 605 -8.67 -11.83 13.72
C MET A 605 -10.11 -12.33 13.58
N VAL A 606 -10.43 -13.52 14.11
CA VAL A 606 -11.80 -14.07 14.11
C VAL A 606 -12.78 -13.15 14.84
N VAL A 607 -12.42 -12.71 16.06
CA VAL A 607 -13.26 -11.83 16.88
C VAL A 607 -13.45 -10.46 16.22
N SER A 608 -12.42 -9.93 15.54
CA SER A 608 -12.54 -8.64 14.83
C SER A 608 -13.47 -8.68 13.62
N ASP A 609 -13.73 -9.87 13.06
CA ASP A 609 -14.71 -10.08 11.99
C ASP A 609 -16.11 -10.43 12.53
N MET A 610 -16.44 -9.99 13.75
CA MET A 610 -17.76 -10.12 14.35
C MET A 610 -18.51 -8.79 14.41
N TYR A 611 -19.85 -8.83 14.43
CA TYR A 611 -20.65 -7.65 14.78
C TYR A 611 -20.47 -7.30 16.27
N PRO A 612 -20.72 -6.06 16.71
CA PRO A 612 -20.54 -5.65 18.11
C PRO A 612 -21.24 -6.58 19.12
N ARG A 613 -20.62 -6.77 20.30
CA ARG A 613 -21.16 -7.57 21.42
C ARG A 613 -22.57 -7.15 21.85
N GLU A 614 -22.80 -5.84 21.90
CA GLU A 614 -24.08 -5.27 22.29
C GLU A 614 -24.84 -4.76 21.08
N MET A 615 -26.09 -5.20 20.97
CA MET A 615 -27.05 -4.61 20.06
C MET A 615 -27.92 -3.61 20.83
N ARG A 616 -27.66 -2.32 20.60
CA ARG A 616 -28.48 -1.23 21.13
C ARG A 616 -29.31 -0.67 19.99
N VAL A 617 -30.62 -0.88 20.06
CA VAL A 617 -31.55 -0.11 19.23
C VAL A 617 -31.78 1.20 19.99
N GLY A 618 -31.17 2.28 19.49
CA GLY A 618 -31.32 3.60 20.09
C GLY A 618 -32.79 4.01 20.24
N PRO A 619 -33.12 4.96 21.13
CA PRO A 619 -34.49 5.44 21.27
C PRO A 619 -34.96 5.99 19.93
N GLY A 620 -35.89 5.29 19.28
CA GLY A 620 -36.49 5.79 18.07
C GLY A 620 -37.58 6.77 18.46
N ASP A 621 -37.56 7.99 17.93
CA ASP A 621 -38.67 8.96 18.04
C ASP A 621 -39.93 8.51 17.25
N ALA A 622 -40.03 7.22 16.96
CA ALA A 622 -41.04 6.62 16.12
C ALA A 622 -41.82 5.55 16.89
N PRO A 623 -43.13 5.41 16.60
CA PRO A 623 -44.00 4.40 17.21
C PRO A 623 -43.69 2.98 16.70
N ARG A 624 -42.66 2.79 15.88
CA ARG A 624 -42.20 1.48 15.40
C ARG A 624 -40.69 1.50 15.21
N ALA A 625 -40.03 0.45 15.67
CA ALA A 625 -38.63 0.18 15.40
C ALA A 625 -38.50 -1.21 14.78
N ASP A 626 -38.03 -1.26 13.53
CA ASP A 626 -37.60 -2.48 12.87
C ASP A 626 -36.07 -2.56 12.95
N TYR A 627 -35.54 -3.73 13.27
CA TYR A 627 -34.10 -3.98 13.39
C TYR A 627 -33.79 -5.44 13.07
N VAL A 628 -32.52 -5.74 12.83
CA VAL A 628 -32.04 -7.12 12.67
C VAL A 628 -31.45 -7.54 14.00
N LEU A 629 -31.95 -8.61 14.63
CA LEU A 629 -31.34 -9.19 15.81
C LEU A 629 -30.19 -10.09 15.38
N ASN A 630 -28.97 -9.80 15.84
CA ASN A 630 -27.80 -10.64 15.61
C ASN A 630 -27.55 -11.62 16.78
N LYS A 631 -26.89 -12.74 16.50
CA LYS A 631 -26.54 -13.76 17.50
C LYS A 631 -25.35 -13.35 18.37
N THR A 632 -25.54 -12.52 19.39
CA THR A 632 -24.44 -12.07 20.26
C THR A 632 -24.19 -12.94 21.50
N GLY A 633 -25.12 -13.85 21.85
CA GLY A 633 -25.03 -14.72 23.02
C GLY A 633 -25.13 -16.20 22.70
N VAL A 634 -24.56 -17.05 23.57
CA VAL A 634 -24.65 -18.51 23.48
C VAL A 634 -24.95 -19.13 24.86
N SER A 635 -25.68 -20.25 24.84
CA SER A 635 -26.06 -21.03 26.02
C SER A 635 -25.81 -22.50 25.74
N PHE A 636 -25.03 -23.16 26.60
CA PHE A 636 -24.74 -24.59 26.49
C PHE A 636 -25.61 -25.37 27.48
N THR A 637 -26.34 -26.35 26.97
CA THR A 637 -27.06 -27.34 27.80
C THR A 637 -26.10 -28.43 28.28
N ASP A 638 -26.47 -29.20 29.30
CA ASP A 638 -25.72 -30.34 29.86
C ASP A 638 -25.31 -31.36 28.78
N VAL A 639 -26.06 -31.46 27.68
CA VAL A 639 -25.72 -32.31 26.54
C VAL A 639 -24.35 -31.95 25.92
N TYR A 640 -23.96 -30.69 25.93
CA TYR A 640 -22.64 -30.26 25.45
C TYR A 640 -21.52 -30.64 26.43
N ALA A 641 -21.81 -30.67 27.74
CA ALA A 641 -20.88 -31.17 28.75
C ALA A 641 -20.66 -32.69 28.67
N LEU A 642 -21.50 -33.43 27.93
CA LEU A 642 -21.25 -34.83 27.58
C LEU A 642 -20.31 -34.99 26.37
N ALA A 643 -20.17 -33.94 25.56
CA ALA A 643 -19.38 -33.96 24.33
C ALA A 643 -17.94 -33.46 24.53
N ALA A 644 -17.69 -32.65 25.57
CA ALA A 644 -16.39 -32.08 25.89
C ALA A 644 -16.24 -31.82 27.39
N ASP A 645 -15.01 -31.90 27.91
CA ASP A 645 -14.70 -31.60 29.32
C ASP A 645 -14.75 -30.08 29.58
N SER A 646 -14.57 -29.27 28.53
CA SER A 646 -14.70 -27.81 28.55
C SER A 646 -15.38 -27.28 27.30
N VAL A 647 -16.14 -26.19 27.42
CA VAL A 647 -16.77 -25.50 26.29
C VAL A 647 -15.75 -24.99 25.27
N ALA A 648 -14.52 -24.65 25.69
CA ALA A 648 -13.46 -24.22 24.78
C ALA A 648 -12.96 -25.36 23.87
N GLU A 649 -13.18 -26.63 24.25
CA GLU A 649 -12.85 -27.80 23.43
C GLU A 649 -13.94 -28.08 22.38
N LEU A 650 -15.12 -27.46 22.52
CA LEU A 650 -16.11 -27.47 21.45
C LEU A 650 -15.56 -26.63 20.32
N GLY A 651 -15.52 -27.22 19.13
CA GLY A 651 -15.07 -26.49 17.97
C GLY A 651 -15.98 -25.31 17.61
N SER A 652 -15.44 -24.31 16.93
CA SER A 652 -16.14 -23.03 16.68
C SER A 652 -17.51 -23.22 16.00
N ASN A 653 -17.65 -24.21 15.11
CA ASN A 653 -18.94 -24.56 14.50
C ASN A 653 -19.99 -25.02 15.50
N ALA A 654 -19.63 -25.82 16.51
CA ALA A 654 -20.56 -26.25 17.54
C ALA A 654 -21.04 -25.07 18.40
N ILE A 655 -20.16 -24.09 18.65
CA ILE A 655 -20.50 -22.83 19.33
C ILE A 655 -21.44 -21.99 18.47
N TYR A 656 -21.17 -21.88 17.16
CA TYR A 656 -22.07 -21.20 16.22
C TYR A 656 -23.45 -21.85 16.11
N GLU A 657 -23.58 -23.13 16.40
CA GLU A 657 -24.86 -23.86 16.38
C GLU A 657 -25.58 -23.89 17.75
N ALA A 658 -24.88 -23.54 18.84
CA ALA A 658 -25.46 -23.54 20.18
C ALA A 658 -26.64 -22.55 20.29
N PRO A 659 -27.71 -22.87 21.05
CA PRO A 659 -28.85 -21.97 21.21
C PRO A 659 -28.47 -20.67 21.92
N SER A 660 -29.26 -19.62 21.72
CA SER A 660 -29.06 -18.33 22.37
C SER A 660 -30.21 -18.00 23.31
N SER A 661 -29.86 -17.40 24.44
CA SER A 661 -30.81 -16.92 25.44
C SER A 661 -30.57 -15.44 25.70
N TYR A 662 -31.60 -14.63 25.54
CA TYR A 662 -31.52 -13.19 25.75
C TYR A 662 -32.54 -12.73 26.77
N ALA A 663 -32.19 -11.68 27.51
CA ALA A 663 -33.16 -10.76 28.05
C ALA A 663 -33.26 -9.55 27.15
N PHE A 664 -34.51 -9.26 26.81
CA PHE A 664 -34.93 -8.07 26.12
C PHE A 664 -35.47 -7.11 27.17
N SER A 665 -34.99 -5.87 27.14
CA SER A 665 -35.61 -4.76 27.83
C SER A 665 -36.20 -3.84 26.78
N TYR A 666 -37.53 -3.88 26.64
CA TYR A 666 -38.26 -3.05 25.72
C TYR A 666 -38.85 -1.86 26.48
N SER A 667 -38.69 -0.65 25.95
CA SER A 667 -39.38 0.54 26.48
C SER A 667 -40.32 1.10 25.41
N ALA A 668 -41.50 1.51 25.84
CA ALA A 668 -42.49 2.17 25.01
C ALA A 668 -43.01 3.42 25.72
N ALA A 669 -43.08 4.54 25.02
CA ALA A 669 -43.60 5.78 25.55
C ALA A 669 -44.67 6.38 24.64
N HIS A 670 -45.81 6.75 25.23
CA HIS A 670 -46.96 7.36 24.56
C HIS A 670 -47.73 8.24 25.56
N GLY A 671 -48.21 9.41 25.14
CA GLY A 671 -49.06 10.27 25.99
C GLY A 671 -48.43 10.72 27.32
N GLY A 672 -47.09 10.82 27.40
CA GLY A 672 -46.36 11.17 28.63
C GLY A 672 -46.20 10.02 29.64
N GLN A 673 -46.64 8.81 29.29
CA GLN A 673 -46.36 7.58 30.03
C GLN A 673 -45.22 6.81 29.37
N GLU A 674 -44.32 6.28 30.18
CA GLU A 674 -43.25 5.38 29.74
C GLU A 674 -43.40 4.05 30.49
N ARG A 675 -43.34 2.94 29.74
CA ARG A 675 -43.43 1.59 30.28
C ARG A 675 -42.24 0.79 29.76
N THR A 676 -41.62 0.05 30.66
CA THR A 676 -40.55 -0.89 30.32
C THR A 676 -41.01 -2.31 30.61
N ARG A 677 -40.79 -3.21 29.65
CA ARG A 677 -41.05 -4.64 29.77
C ARG A 677 -39.73 -5.39 29.62
N ASN A 678 -39.43 -6.23 30.61
CA ASN A 678 -38.31 -7.16 30.52
C ASN A 678 -38.83 -8.55 30.17
N LEU A 679 -38.26 -9.16 29.13
CA LEU A 679 -38.60 -10.49 28.65
C LEU A 679 -37.34 -11.33 28.57
N THR A 680 -37.30 -12.50 29.22
CA THR A 680 -36.27 -13.50 28.94
C THR A 680 -36.83 -14.52 27.96
N ALA A 681 -36.15 -14.71 26.83
CA ALA A 681 -36.55 -15.68 25.82
C ALA A 681 -35.34 -16.43 25.26
N ALA A 682 -35.53 -17.73 25.04
CA ALA A 682 -34.64 -18.52 24.19
C ALA A 682 -34.97 -18.18 22.73
N VAL A 683 -33.98 -17.69 21.99
CA VAL A 683 -34.13 -17.30 20.59
C VAL A 683 -33.47 -18.36 19.74
N LEU A 684 -34.27 -19.04 18.93
CA LEU A 684 -33.82 -20.07 18.01
C LEU A 684 -33.35 -19.52 16.66
N PHE A 685 -33.40 -18.20 16.45
CA PHE A 685 -33.04 -17.51 15.20
C PHE A 685 -33.71 -18.09 13.93
N THR A 686 -34.82 -18.81 14.06
CA THR A 686 -35.56 -19.42 12.94
C THR A 686 -36.78 -18.61 12.52
N SER A 687 -37.28 -17.71 13.37
CA SER A 687 -38.48 -16.91 13.11
C SER A 687 -38.26 -15.44 13.47
N PRO A 688 -38.90 -14.50 12.76
CA PRO A 688 -38.91 -13.09 13.14
C PRO A 688 -39.42 -12.87 14.57
N ILE A 689 -38.89 -11.85 15.25
CA ILE A 689 -39.38 -11.43 16.57
C ILE A 689 -40.30 -10.23 16.38
N VAL A 690 -41.53 -10.30 16.87
CA VAL A 690 -42.49 -9.19 16.78
C VAL A 690 -43.08 -8.96 18.16
N GLU A 691 -42.77 -7.80 18.74
CA GLU A 691 -43.33 -7.34 20.01
C GLU A 691 -44.31 -6.18 19.76
N ILE A 692 -45.50 -6.29 20.33
CA ILE A 692 -46.54 -5.26 20.22
C ILE A 692 -46.70 -4.63 21.60
N ALA A 693 -46.30 -3.37 21.71
CA ALA A 693 -46.50 -2.56 22.90
C ALA A 693 -47.83 -1.81 22.80
N ASN A 694 -48.72 -2.03 23.75
CA ASN A 694 -49.96 -1.27 23.88
C ASN A 694 -50.07 -0.81 25.34
N ILE A 695 -49.89 0.50 25.56
CA ILE A 695 -49.87 1.10 26.89
C ILE A 695 -51.12 1.95 27.17
N ASP A 696 -52.03 2.05 26.20
CA ASP A 696 -53.24 2.87 26.30
C ASP A 696 -54.22 2.26 27.30
N THR A 697 -54.98 3.11 27.99
CA THR A 697 -55.93 2.69 29.02
C THR A 697 -57.38 2.61 28.52
N ASP A 698 -57.65 3.09 27.31
CA ASP A 698 -58.97 3.22 26.69
C ASP A 698 -59.18 2.25 25.52
N ASN A 699 -58.54 1.08 25.56
CA ASN A 699 -58.67 0.08 24.50
C ASN A 699 -60.10 -0.48 24.42
N ALA A 700 -60.57 -0.69 23.18
CA ALA A 700 -61.87 -1.31 22.94
C ALA A 700 -61.86 -2.81 23.34
N LEU A 701 -62.91 -3.22 24.05
CA LEU A 701 -63.16 -4.60 24.46
C LEU A 701 -64.47 -5.11 23.86
N ASP A 702 -64.39 -6.06 22.93
CA ASP A 702 -65.57 -6.72 22.39
C ASP A 702 -66.08 -7.77 23.40
N TYR A 703 -67.41 -7.98 23.46
CA TYR A 703 -67.99 -8.95 24.36
C TYR A 703 -69.10 -9.77 23.70
N ALA A 704 -69.24 -11.02 24.13
CA ALA A 704 -70.34 -11.89 23.78
C ALA A 704 -70.88 -12.60 25.04
N VAL A 705 -72.20 -12.62 25.20
CA VAL A 705 -72.84 -13.33 26.32
C VAL A 705 -73.09 -14.78 25.89
N SER A 706 -72.40 -15.72 26.52
CA SER A 706 -72.66 -17.16 26.35
C SER A 706 -73.80 -17.60 27.27
N CYS A 707 -74.92 -17.98 26.65
CA CYS A 707 -76.16 -18.43 27.28
C CYS A 707 -76.76 -17.45 28.32
N PRO A 708 -77.45 -16.37 27.89
CA PRO A 708 -78.10 -15.41 28.79
C PRO A 708 -79.19 -16.03 29.69
N LEU A 709 -79.75 -17.18 29.29
CA LEU A 709 -80.82 -17.89 30.02
C LEU A 709 -80.32 -19.02 30.94
N CYS A 710 -79.04 -19.41 30.90
CA CYS A 710 -78.50 -20.51 31.70
C CYS A 710 -78.29 -20.14 33.17
N ALA A 711 -78.27 -21.11 34.09
CA ALA A 711 -77.99 -20.88 35.52
C ALA A 711 -76.63 -20.19 35.78
N HIS A 712 -75.64 -20.44 34.92
CA HIS A 712 -74.36 -19.75 34.91
C HIS A 712 -74.21 -19.00 33.57
N THR A 713 -74.28 -17.67 33.61
CA THR A 713 -74.03 -16.82 32.44
C THR A 713 -72.56 -16.45 32.41
N THR A 714 -71.91 -16.68 31.27
CA THR A 714 -70.52 -16.31 31.05
C THR A 714 -70.42 -15.22 30.00
N LEU A 715 -69.49 -14.29 30.21
CA LEU A 715 -69.09 -13.27 29.26
C LEU A 715 -67.79 -13.72 28.60
N GLN A 716 -67.78 -13.73 27.28
CA GLN A 716 -66.56 -13.86 26.51
C GLN A 716 -66.08 -12.46 26.14
N ALA A 717 -65.08 -11.97 26.86
CA ALA A 717 -64.44 -10.68 26.63
C ALA A 717 -63.24 -10.86 25.70
N ARG A 718 -63.28 -10.26 24.52
CA ARG A 718 -62.23 -10.36 23.49
C ARG A 718 -61.66 -8.98 23.20
N PRO A 719 -60.41 -8.69 23.61
CA PRO A 719 -59.76 -7.48 23.17
C PRO A 719 -59.36 -7.62 21.68
N ARG A 720 -59.05 -6.49 21.03
CA ARG A 720 -58.50 -6.51 19.66
C ARG A 720 -57.18 -7.28 19.61
N ALA A 721 -56.86 -7.85 18.45
CA ALA A 721 -55.66 -8.68 18.25
C ALA A 721 -54.33 -7.99 18.65
N ALA A 722 -54.28 -6.66 18.59
CA ALA A 722 -53.11 -5.84 18.92
C ALA A 722 -53.05 -5.41 20.41
N PHE A 723 -53.96 -5.89 21.26
CA PHE A 723 -53.94 -5.60 22.71
C PHE A 723 -52.79 -6.30 23.45
N GLY A 724 -52.23 -7.37 22.88
CA GLY A 724 -51.12 -8.11 23.49
C GLY A 724 -51.58 -9.23 24.42
N GLU A 725 -50.64 -9.73 25.23
CA GLU A 725 -50.85 -10.81 26.19
C GLU A 725 -51.63 -10.31 27.42
N ILE A 726 -52.72 -10.99 27.78
CA ILE A 726 -53.58 -10.64 28.91
C ILE A 726 -52.97 -11.21 30.19
N VAL A 727 -52.67 -10.34 31.17
CA VAL A 727 -52.02 -10.73 32.43
C VAL A 727 -52.92 -10.57 33.65
N SER A 728 -53.99 -9.78 33.55
CA SER A 728 -55.01 -9.69 34.59
C SER A 728 -56.40 -9.50 34.01
N VAL A 729 -57.38 -9.96 34.77
CA VAL A 729 -58.81 -9.87 34.46
C VAL A 729 -59.54 -9.47 35.72
N GLU A 730 -60.34 -8.41 35.65
CA GLU A 730 -61.18 -7.95 36.74
C GLU A 730 -62.64 -7.91 36.28
N VAL A 731 -63.55 -8.32 37.17
CA VAL A 731 -65.00 -8.20 36.96
C VAL A 731 -65.59 -7.48 38.16
N ASN A 732 -66.17 -6.31 37.95
CA ASN A 732 -66.69 -5.42 38.99
C ASN A 732 -65.63 -5.08 40.07
N GLY A 733 -64.38 -4.88 39.64
CA GLY A 733 -63.24 -4.60 40.53
C GLY A 733 -62.70 -5.81 41.29
N GLU A 734 -63.23 -7.03 41.09
CA GLU A 734 -62.67 -8.24 41.68
C GLU A 734 -61.77 -9.00 40.69
N PRO A 735 -60.52 -9.35 41.07
CA PRO A 735 -59.62 -10.11 40.22
C PRO A 735 -60.14 -11.53 39.98
N ARG A 736 -59.98 -12.01 38.75
CA ARG A 736 -60.36 -13.36 38.31
C ARG A 736 -59.15 -14.14 37.79
N PRO A 737 -59.17 -15.48 37.86
CA PRO A 737 -58.11 -16.31 37.31
C PRO A 737 -57.97 -16.10 35.80
N VAL A 738 -56.73 -15.93 35.34
CA VAL A 738 -56.41 -15.71 33.92
C VAL A 738 -56.57 -16.99 33.08
N ALA A 739 -56.62 -18.18 33.69
CA ALA A 739 -56.86 -19.45 32.98
C ALA A 739 -58.38 -19.69 32.85
N PRO A 740 -59.04 -19.04 31.88
CA PRO A 740 -59.06 -19.59 30.51
C PRO A 740 -58.89 -18.53 29.41
N CYS A 741 -58.10 -17.50 29.64
CA CYS A 741 -57.78 -16.47 28.66
C CYS A 741 -56.76 -16.97 27.65
N SER A 742 -56.95 -16.63 26.39
CA SER A 742 -55.90 -16.71 25.38
C SER A 742 -55.94 -15.49 24.49
N LYS A 743 -54.80 -15.14 23.88
CA LYS A 743 -54.69 -14.05 22.91
C LYS A 743 -55.67 -14.22 21.74
N ALA A 744 -55.96 -15.46 21.33
CA ALA A 744 -56.83 -15.76 20.19
C ALA A 744 -58.33 -15.81 20.53
N HIS A 745 -58.70 -16.20 21.76
CA HIS A 745 -60.10 -16.46 22.13
C HIS A 745 -60.66 -15.51 23.19
N GLY A 746 -59.83 -14.58 23.68
CA GLY A 746 -60.15 -13.68 24.78
C GLY A 746 -60.28 -14.43 26.11
N CYS A 747 -60.95 -13.81 27.07
CA CYS A 747 -61.24 -14.35 28.39
C CYS A 747 -62.70 -14.76 28.51
N THR A 748 -62.96 -15.89 29.17
CA THR A 748 -64.32 -16.26 29.58
C THR A 748 -64.47 -16.03 31.08
N VAL A 749 -65.37 -15.14 31.48
CA VAL A 749 -65.61 -14.77 32.88
C VAL A 749 -67.07 -14.95 33.26
N SER A 750 -67.35 -15.26 34.53
CA SER A 750 -68.72 -15.35 35.03
C SER A 750 -69.34 -13.97 35.23
N ALA A 751 -70.61 -13.80 34.87
CA ALA A 751 -71.33 -12.53 35.01
C ALA A 751 -72.43 -12.59 36.08
N VAL A 752 -72.68 -11.45 36.71
CA VAL A 752 -73.78 -11.23 37.65
C VAL A 752 -75.04 -10.82 36.87
N LYS A 753 -76.13 -11.58 37.05
CA LYS A 753 -77.41 -11.32 36.38
C LYS A 753 -78.17 -10.15 37.01
N GLY A 754 -78.70 -9.26 36.16
CA GLY A 754 -79.49 -8.10 36.56
C GLY A 754 -78.67 -6.97 37.16
N ALA A 755 -77.37 -6.95 36.85
CA ALA A 755 -76.44 -5.88 37.20
C ALA A 755 -75.56 -5.58 35.99
N ASP A 756 -75.02 -4.36 35.96
CA ASP A 756 -73.92 -4.02 35.07
C ASP A 756 -72.68 -4.79 35.50
N ASN A 757 -72.03 -5.43 34.53
CA ASN A 757 -70.77 -6.14 34.73
C ASN A 757 -69.67 -5.32 34.06
N GLU A 758 -68.84 -4.65 34.84
CA GLU A 758 -67.63 -4.00 34.36
C GLU A 758 -66.53 -5.06 34.24
N VAL A 759 -66.10 -5.34 33.01
CA VAL A 759 -65.00 -6.25 32.73
C VAL A 759 -63.80 -5.42 32.32
N THR A 760 -62.69 -5.55 33.04
CA THR A 760 -61.43 -4.88 32.74
C THR A 760 -60.35 -5.91 32.50
N LEU A 761 -59.67 -5.81 31.36
CA LEU A 761 -58.49 -6.61 31.03
C LEU A 761 -57.27 -5.71 31.09
N ALA A 762 -56.16 -6.19 31.65
CA ALA A 762 -54.86 -5.54 31.52
C ALA A 762 -53.89 -6.44 30.76
N ASN A 763 -53.08 -5.83 29.90
CA ASN A 763 -52.02 -6.51 29.17
C ASN A 763 -50.67 -6.42 29.91
N ALA A 764 -49.68 -7.17 29.41
CA ALA A 764 -48.31 -7.18 29.96
C ALA A 764 -47.57 -5.81 29.90
N TRP A 765 -48.10 -4.86 29.12
CA TRP A 765 -47.56 -3.51 28.94
C TRP A 765 -48.24 -2.46 29.83
N GLY A 766 -49.25 -2.87 30.63
CA GLY A 766 -50.03 -2.00 31.50
C GLY A 766 -51.17 -1.26 30.80
N GLY A 767 -51.40 -1.53 29.51
CA GLY A 767 -52.59 -1.06 28.80
C GLY A 767 -53.84 -1.79 29.28
N THR A 768 -54.96 -1.07 29.35
CA THR A 768 -56.24 -1.58 29.83
C THR A 768 -57.31 -1.50 28.77
N ALA A 769 -58.18 -2.50 28.73
CA ALA A 769 -59.40 -2.52 27.94
C ALA A 769 -60.57 -2.80 28.88
N SER A 770 -61.61 -1.96 28.83
CA SER A 770 -62.79 -2.14 29.67
C SER A 770 -64.09 -2.08 28.87
N ALA A 771 -65.08 -2.85 29.32
CA ALA A 771 -66.44 -2.77 28.82
C ALA A 771 -67.44 -3.00 29.96
N THR A 772 -68.53 -2.25 29.95
CA THR A 772 -69.66 -2.46 30.86
C THR A 772 -70.75 -3.23 30.12
N VAL A 773 -71.11 -4.41 30.63
CA VAL A 773 -72.10 -5.29 30.01
C VAL A 773 -73.27 -5.55 30.95
N PHE A 774 -74.45 -5.13 30.55
CA PHE A 774 -75.68 -5.48 31.25
C PHE A 774 -76.14 -6.89 30.84
N VAL A 775 -76.22 -7.80 31.81
CA VAL A 775 -76.80 -9.13 31.60
C VAL A 775 -78.21 -9.13 32.17
N ALA A 776 -79.21 -9.08 31.29
CA ALA A 776 -80.61 -9.10 31.69
C ALA A 776 -80.92 -10.32 32.57
N ARG A 777 -81.69 -10.12 33.64
CA ARG A 777 -82.36 -11.25 34.30
C ARG A 777 -83.41 -11.77 33.32
N PRO A 778 -83.58 -13.10 33.18
CA PRO A 778 -84.78 -13.59 32.54
C PRO A 778 -85.97 -13.03 33.32
N ASP A 779 -86.82 -12.26 32.64
CA ASP A 779 -88.10 -11.84 33.20
C ASP A 779 -88.86 -13.12 33.57
N ALA A 780 -89.24 -13.22 34.84
CA ALA A 780 -89.87 -14.42 35.40
C ALA A 780 -91.32 -14.64 34.89
N ASP A 781 -91.77 -13.92 33.87
CA ASP A 781 -93.20 -13.87 33.49
C ASP A 781 -93.51 -14.03 31.98
N GLU A 782 -92.57 -14.47 31.15
CA GLU A 782 -92.96 -15.13 29.89
C GLU A 782 -92.74 -16.63 30.01
N GLY A 783 -93.77 -17.29 30.55
CA GLY A 783 -93.91 -18.72 30.42
C GLY A 783 -93.77 -19.11 28.96
N LEU A 784 -92.64 -19.75 28.62
CA LEU A 784 -92.52 -20.52 27.39
C LEU A 784 -93.65 -21.55 27.42
N GLY A 785 -94.76 -21.23 26.76
CA GLY A 785 -95.78 -22.18 26.38
C GLY A 785 -95.16 -23.15 25.40
N ILE A 786 -94.40 -24.11 25.92
CA ILE A 786 -94.19 -25.36 25.20
C ILE A 786 -95.58 -25.97 25.11
N ASP A 787 -96.20 -25.88 23.94
CA ASP A 787 -97.38 -26.67 23.61
C ASP A 787 -96.97 -28.13 23.71
N VAL A 788 -97.24 -28.72 24.88
CA VAL A 788 -97.00 -30.13 25.18
C VAL A 788 -97.69 -31.02 24.14
N GLY A 789 -98.73 -30.52 23.46
CA GLY A 789 -99.35 -31.16 22.31
C GLY A 789 -98.40 -31.30 21.11
N ALA A 790 -97.69 -30.24 20.72
CA ALA A 790 -96.75 -30.27 19.60
C ALA A 790 -95.51 -31.15 19.88
N ALA A 791 -94.99 -31.13 21.11
CA ALA A 791 -93.88 -31.99 21.52
C ALA A 791 -94.28 -33.47 21.55
N MET A 792 -95.49 -33.79 22.03
CA MET A 792 -96.02 -35.16 22.03
C MET A 792 -96.31 -35.67 20.60
N ILE A 793 -96.76 -34.80 19.69
CA ILE A 793 -96.93 -35.13 18.27
C ILE A 793 -95.56 -35.40 17.62
N GLY A 794 -94.54 -34.58 17.91
CA GLY A 794 -93.17 -34.80 17.42
C GLY A 794 -92.55 -36.12 17.89
N VAL A 795 -92.77 -36.48 19.16
CA VAL A 795 -92.33 -37.78 19.71
C VAL A 795 -93.13 -38.94 19.10
N ALA A 796 -94.45 -38.80 18.94
CA ALA A 796 -95.29 -39.83 18.31
C ALA A 796 -94.92 -40.06 16.83
N ILE A 797 -94.64 -39.01 16.07
CA ILE A 797 -94.16 -39.10 14.69
C ILE A 797 -92.79 -39.75 14.64
N SER A 798 -91.88 -39.41 15.56
CA SER A 798 -90.54 -40.00 15.62
C SER A 798 -90.59 -41.48 15.98
N VAL A 799 -91.45 -41.88 16.91
CA VAL A 799 -91.66 -43.29 17.29
C VAL A 799 -92.33 -44.07 16.14
N ALA A 800 -93.31 -43.48 15.46
CA ALA A 800 -93.95 -44.09 14.28
C ALA A 800 -92.97 -44.22 13.11
N ALA A 801 -92.12 -43.22 12.86
CA ALA A 801 -91.07 -43.27 11.83
C ALA A 801 -90.00 -44.32 12.16
N LEU A 802 -89.61 -44.45 13.44
CA LEU A 802 -88.67 -45.49 13.88
C LEU A 802 -89.27 -46.90 13.75
N ALA A 803 -90.56 -47.06 14.06
CA ALA A 803 -91.28 -48.31 13.89
C ALA A 803 -91.46 -48.67 12.40
N ALA A 804 -91.81 -47.70 11.55
CA ALA A 804 -91.92 -47.87 10.10
C ALA A 804 -90.56 -48.20 9.47
N TRP A 805 -89.48 -47.57 9.93
CA TRP A 805 -88.11 -47.88 9.47
C TRP A 805 -87.67 -49.29 9.89
N ARG A 806 -87.98 -49.73 11.11
CA ARG A 806 -87.71 -51.11 11.56
C ARG A 806 -88.54 -52.13 10.78
N LEU A 807 -89.80 -51.83 10.46
CA LEU A 807 -90.66 -52.69 9.64
C LEU A 807 -90.17 -52.77 8.19
N ALA A 808 -89.77 -51.63 7.60
CA ALA A 808 -89.18 -51.58 6.27
C ALA A 808 -87.86 -52.35 6.18
N ARG A 809 -87.04 -52.29 7.24
CA ARG A 809 -85.80 -53.06 7.34
C ARG A 809 -86.07 -54.57 7.42
N HIS A 810 -87.04 -54.99 8.23
CA HIS A 810 -87.45 -56.39 8.30
C HIS A 810 -88.08 -56.91 6.99
N LEU A 811 -88.81 -56.07 6.25
CA LEU A 811 -89.34 -56.42 4.93
C LEU A 811 -88.25 -56.48 3.85
N ALA A 812 -87.24 -55.60 3.93
CA ALA A 812 -86.06 -55.65 3.05
C ALA A 812 -85.23 -56.92 3.29
N ASP A 813 -85.05 -57.31 4.56
CA ASP A 813 -84.33 -58.54 4.92
C ASP A 813 -85.11 -59.81 4.52
N ALA A 814 -86.46 -59.77 4.50
CA ALA A 814 -87.30 -60.86 4.02
C ALA A 814 -87.36 -60.98 2.49
N ALA A 815 -87.12 -59.89 1.75
CA ALA A 815 -87.09 -59.88 0.28
C ALA A 815 -85.71 -60.30 -0.30
N GLY A 816 -84.65 -60.25 0.49
CA GLY A 816 -83.30 -60.71 0.11
C GLY A 816 -83.05 -62.22 0.26
N ALA A 817 -84.06 -62.99 0.70
CA ALA A 817 -83.97 -64.45 0.92
C ALA A 817 -84.89 -65.25 -0.03
N ARG A 818 -84.97 -64.84 -1.30
CA ARG A 818 -85.49 -65.64 -2.41
C ARG A 818 -84.56 -65.61 -3.61
#